data_AF-A0A3D5ZKG6-F1
#
_entry.id   AF-A0A3D5ZKG6-F1
#
_cell.length_a   1.000
_cell.length_b   1.000
_cell.length_c   1.000
_cell.angle_alpha   90.00
_cell.angle_beta   90.00
_cell.angle_gamma   90.00
#
_symmetry.space_group_name_H-M   'P 1'
#
loop_
_entity.id
_entity.type
_entity.pdbx_description
1 polymer ?
#
loop_
_entity_poly.entity_id
_entity_poly.type
_entity_poly.pdbx_seq_one_letter_code
_entity_poly.pdbx_strand_id
1 'polypeptide(L)'
;MRCDNKPQRRRAVSFVKEHSMKNFTKIMAVVCLLVSVCVLAMACKPTEQEVPEGRVSIKFLGKASRESQAAWTALVDAYNNGQGVTDKVFVTARFQNNVATASNFTASANYAYNVVTVSDNQNVLQNFAIKWDNSKAPNGYLLNLQSYADNDADFHKNTINPDTLNWWRMSFNKNAKQGAEQPKHVIGAGQDLMAVPYGSTAQFNAYNKEKFEQVGINIVSVAEEELDEYNSKNNATLMPHGYAEYKTAPVAGMKSSQNLLGQTVYKVFNNRIAMNWEEQRVMLKYFTKEYNSSSPSTYGFVSEYWFNYGWSVGGDVMGFNGKSYDFTLTDKSANYIVVDDNVSVNGSTYNKGDIIRHEDKVNADMAALVSANKVYAIASQYDAVFEYVALQVGTDKNVDTGSKGYGVATPETSNAENNLTNGTTAMTRTAVGKTSTFGGFNFVDYCPAEQYRVYEGGSTYQHEGKDGFANEYLKVIGETYDGEVYTGALKVVNGTKIVGKQATASISEGLAIPACSDPDKYQAAWNFISWVATDGQTYLAKAGTIAPVARDVLFSDKFAYAENDRNMYAVAVASANAQRGDWGYFESGQWVTDWANTFNQRVRRGLMTISDFDSECNAAAVKALDNMYCIIRGIR
;
A
#
# COMPACT_ATOMS: atom_id res chain seq x y z
N MET A 1 20.14 -44.26 34.79
CA MET A 1 21.23 -44.97 35.46
C MET A 1 22.14 -45.53 34.36
N ARG A 2 23.35 -44.97 34.23
CA ARG A 2 24.58 -45.41 33.51
C ARG A 2 24.48 -45.62 31.97
N CYS A 3 25.15 -44.78 31.16
CA CYS A 3 26.61 -44.76 30.83
C CYS A 3 27.01 -46.00 30.01
N ASP A 4 27.87 -45.98 29.00
CA ASP A 4 28.67 -45.02 28.22
C ASP A 4 29.38 -45.93 27.18
N ASN A 5 29.74 -45.41 25.99
CA ASN A 5 31.10 -45.61 25.45
C ASN A 5 31.33 -44.91 24.10
N LYS A 6 32.35 -44.03 24.11
CA LYS A 6 33.07 -43.49 22.94
C LYS A 6 34.02 -44.56 22.36
N PRO A 7 34.65 -44.33 21.19
CA PRO A 7 36.01 -43.73 21.17
C PRO A 7 36.23 -42.77 19.96
N GLN A 8 36.82 -41.59 20.12
CA GLN A 8 38.25 -41.18 20.07
C GLN A 8 38.67 -40.44 18.77
N ARG A 9 39.39 -39.35 19.01
CA ARG A 9 40.07 -38.43 18.07
C ARG A 9 41.37 -39.01 17.50
N ARG A 10 41.76 -38.49 16.33
CA ARG A 10 43.12 -38.11 15.84
C ARG A 10 42.93 -37.69 14.37
N ARG A 11 43.68 -36.81 13.70
CA ARG A 11 44.68 -35.76 13.98
C ARG A 11 44.89 -35.05 12.63
N ALA A 12 45.32 -33.79 12.64
CA ALA A 12 45.54 -32.99 11.44
C ALA A 12 46.80 -33.39 10.63
N VAL A 13 46.82 -33.06 9.34
CA VAL A 13 48.03 -32.80 8.56
C VAL A 13 47.82 -31.52 7.74
N SER A 14 48.77 -30.60 7.90
CA SER A 14 48.89 -29.30 7.24
C SER A 14 49.36 -29.42 5.78
N PHE A 15 48.98 -28.47 4.93
CA PHE A 15 49.90 -27.99 3.88
C PHE A 15 49.83 -26.48 3.74
N VAL A 16 51.02 -25.90 3.78
CA VAL A 16 51.39 -24.49 3.68
C VAL A 16 51.44 -24.08 2.21
N LYS A 17 50.98 -22.86 1.89
CA LYS A 17 51.63 -22.01 0.89
C LYS A 17 51.33 -20.53 1.18
N GLU A 18 52.33 -19.85 1.74
CA GLU A 18 52.46 -18.40 1.73
C GLU A 18 52.67 -17.89 0.30
N HIS A 19 52.06 -16.76 -0.05
CA HIS A 19 52.78 -15.68 -0.74
C HIS A 19 52.27 -14.32 -0.26
N SER A 20 53.25 -13.48 0.10
CA SER A 20 53.18 -12.18 0.74
C SER A 20 53.06 -11.06 -0.30
N MET A 21 52.29 -10.00 -0.01
CA MET A 21 52.67 -8.62 -0.30
C MET A 21 51.84 -7.59 0.48
N LYS A 22 52.40 -7.22 1.63
CA LYS A 22 52.53 -5.88 2.26
C LYS A 22 51.50 -4.77 1.96
N ASN A 23 50.80 -4.43 3.05
CA ASN A 23 50.63 -3.10 3.68
C ASN A 23 50.11 -1.91 2.85
N PHE A 24 48.86 -1.51 3.12
CA PHE A 24 48.56 -0.12 3.48
C PHE A 24 47.47 -0.07 4.56
N THR A 25 47.85 0.41 5.73
CA THR A 25 47.03 0.52 6.94
C THR A 25 46.40 1.91 7.00
N LYS A 26 45.06 2.01 7.05
CA LYS A 26 44.32 3.10 7.73
C LYS A 26 42.94 2.61 8.23
N ILE A 27 42.97 2.15 9.48
CA ILE A 27 42.00 2.35 10.58
C ILE A 27 40.54 2.67 10.19
N MET A 28 39.66 1.68 10.31
CA MET A 28 38.30 1.82 10.86
C MET A 28 37.92 0.50 11.54
N ALA A 29 38.06 0.44 12.86
CA ALA A 29 37.59 -0.69 13.66
C ALA A 29 36.17 -0.39 14.12
N VAL A 30 35.17 -0.90 13.41
CA VAL A 30 33.81 -1.11 13.94
C VAL A 30 33.82 -2.49 14.58
N VAL A 31 33.89 -2.54 15.91
CA VAL A 31 33.75 -3.78 16.67
C VAL A 31 32.25 -4.03 16.87
N CYS A 32 31.68 -4.88 16.02
CA CYS A 32 30.39 -5.52 16.29
C CYS A 32 30.56 -6.57 17.39
N LEU A 33 30.17 -6.25 18.62
CA LEU A 33 30.04 -7.23 19.71
C LEU A 33 28.55 -7.55 19.89
N LEU A 34 28.10 -8.57 19.14
CA LEU A 34 26.85 -9.28 19.40
C LEU A 34 27.04 -10.15 20.64
N VAL A 35 26.57 -9.69 21.80
CA VAL A 35 26.35 -10.56 22.95
C VAL A 35 24.86 -10.81 23.07
N SER A 36 24.44 -11.97 22.57
CA SER A 36 23.14 -12.56 22.88
C SER A 36 23.14 -13.01 24.33
N VAL A 37 22.39 -12.32 25.19
CA VAL A 37 22.01 -12.83 26.52
C VAL A 37 20.52 -13.12 26.49
N CYS A 38 20.18 -14.39 26.34
CA CYS A 38 18.86 -14.90 26.70
C CYS A 38 18.65 -14.73 28.20
N VAL A 39 17.85 -13.74 28.62
CA VAL A 39 17.37 -13.63 30.00
C VAL A 39 15.97 -14.23 30.08
N LEU A 40 15.87 -15.33 30.84
CA LEU A 40 14.62 -15.94 31.26
C LEU A 40 13.77 -14.95 32.06
N ALA A 41 12.49 -14.85 31.69
CA ALA A 41 11.51 -14.00 32.33
C ALA A 41 11.27 -14.38 33.81
N MET A 42 11.61 -13.48 34.72
CA MET A 42 10.98 -13.38 36.04
C MET A 42 10.26 -12.04 36.11
N ALA A 43 8.97 -12.09 36.42
CA ALA A 43 8.10 -10.93 36.57
C ALA A 43 8.51 -10.12 37.83
N CYS A 44 9.47 -9.22 37.67
CA CYS A 44 9.68 -8.10 38.59
C CYS A 44 8.89 -6.90 38.07
N LYS A 45 8.22 -6.16 38.97
CA LYS A 45 7.64 -4.85 38.66
C LYS A 45 8.69 -4.00 37.93
N PRO A 46 8.34 -3.29 36.84
CA PRO A 46 9.32 -2.46 36.15
C PRO A 46 9.81 -1.38 37.11
N THR A 47 11.10 -1.42 37.44
CA THR A 47 11.79 -0.29 38.07
C THR A 47 11.69 0.89 37.11
N GLU A 48 11.12 2.00 37.54
CA GLU A 48 11.14 3.25 36.76
C GLU A 48 12.60 3.59 36.49
N GLN A 49 12.96 3.69 35.20
CA GLN A 49 14.30 4.10 34.80
C GLN A 49 14.50 5.55 35.26
N GLU A 50 15.51 5.79 36.08
CA GLU A 50 15.83 7.12 36.57
C GLU A 50 16.26 8.00 35.38
N VAL A 51 15.64 9.17 35.23
CA VAL A 51 15.92 10.09 34.12
C VAL A 51 17.36 10.60 34.28
N PRO A 52 18.26 10.41 33.30
CA PRO A 52 19.63 10.89 33.42
C PRO A 52 19.69 12.41 33.59
N GLU A 53 20.61 12.88 34.43
CA GLU A 53 20.79 14.30 34.72
C GLU A 53 21.01 15.12 33.43
N GLY A 54 20.38 16.29 33.34
CA GLY A 54 20.51 17.20 32.20
C GLY A 54 19.67 16.84 30.97
N ARG A 55 18.82 15.81 31.03
CA ARG A 55 17.88 15.45 29.94
C ARG A 55 16.43 15.78 30.27
N VAL A 56 15.70 16.28 29.28
CA VAL A 56 14.25 16.48 29.35
C VAL A 56 13.55 15.13 29.22
N SER A 57 12.79 14.73 30.23
CA SER A 57 11.99 13.50 30.18
C SER A 57 10.65 13.74 29.47
N ILE A 58 10.38 12.93 28.45
CA ILE A 58 9.08 12.87 27.76
C ILE A 58 8.40 11.52 27.95
N LYS A 59 7.07 11.53 28.07
CA LYS A 59 6.23 10.34 28.18
C LYS A 59 5.70 9.94 26.81
N PHE A 60 6.01 8.73 26.34
CA PHE A 60 5.51 8.17 25.09
C PHE A 60 4.48 7.07 25.36
N LEU A 61 3.29 7.19 24.79
CA LEU A 61 2.29 6.11 24.76
C LEU A 61 2.23 5.50 23.36
N GLY A 62 2.78 4.30 23.21
CA GLY A 62 2.86 3.59 21.93
C GLY A 62 1.85 2.45 21.80
N LYS A 63 1.30 2.26 20.60
CA LYS A 63 0.52 1.09 20.23
C LYS A 63 1.48 -0.03 19.82
N ALA A 64 1.52 -1.09 20.62
CA ALA A 64 2.26 -2.30 20.27
C ALA A 64 1.51 -3.55 20.71
N SER A 65 1.50 -4.54 19.83
CA SER A 65 1.10 -5.91 20.12
C SER A 65 2.27 -6.70 20.71
N ARG A 66 2.04 -7.95 21.12
CA ARG A 66 3.11 -8.84 21.59
C ARG A 66 4.21 -9.03 20.53
N GLU A 67 3.82 -9.08 19.27
CA GLU A 67 4.70 -9.28 18.12
C GLU A 67 5.57 -8.05 17.83
N SER A 68 5.01 -6.84 18.01
CA SER A 68 5.68 -5.58 17.65
C SER A 68 6.38 -4.89 18.83
N GLN A 69 6.09 -5.29 20.08
CA GLN A 69 6.64 -4.64 21.27
C GLN A 69 8.16 -4.69 21.34
N ALA A 70 8.80 -5.77 20.91
CA ALA A 70 10.27 -5.88 20.92
C ALA A 70 10.93 -4.85 19.99
N ALA A 71 10.36 -4.62 18.80
CA ALA A 71 10.85 -3.62 17.86
C ALA A 71 10.72 -2.19 18.42
N TRP A 72 9.59 -1.90 19.06
CA TRP A 72 9.35 -0.61 19.72
C TRP A 72 10.27 -0.34 20.91
N THR A 73 10.49 -1.34 21.76
CA THR A 73 11.45 -1.21 22.88
C THR A 73 12.86 -0.94 22.34
N ALA A 74 13.30 -1.69 21.33
CA ALA A 74 14.60 -1.49 20.72
C ALA A 74 14.76 -0.10 20.07
N LEU A 75 13.70 0.43 19.44
CA LEU A 75 13.65 1.77 18.88
C LEU A 75 13.85 2.83 19.98
N VAL A 76 13.09 2.73 21.08
CA VAL A 76 13.17 3.69 22.20
C VAL A 76 14.54 3.62 22.88
N ASP A 77 15.07 2.42 23.09
CA ASP A 77 16.41 2.23 23.66
C ASP A 77 17.50 2.82 22.76
N ALA A 78 17.38 2.63 21.44
CA ALA A 78 18.32 3.19 20.48
C ALA A 78 18.31 4.72 20.49
N TYR A 79 17.13 5.36 20.52
CA TYR A 79 17.03 6.80 20.69
C TYR A 79 17.64 7.24 22.03
N ASN A 80 17.23 6.62 23.14
CA ASN A 80 17.69 7.00 24.47
C ASN A 80 19.21 6.90 24.65
N ASN A 81 19.85 5.89 24.04
CA ASN A 81 21.28 5.65 24.14
C ASN A 81 22.10 6.34 23.04
N GLY A 82 21.45 6.77 21.96
CA GLY A 82 22.08 7.44 20.81
C GLY A 82 21.61 8.89 20.69
N GLN A 83 20.73 9.15 19.71
CA GLN A 83 20.32 10.51 19.34
C GLN A 83 19.75 11.34 20.50
N GLY A 84 18.99 10.72 21.40
CA GLY A 84 18.44 11.39 22.58
C GLY A 84 19.51 11.93 23.55
N VAL A 85 20.75 11.43 23.51
CA VAL A 85 21.87 12.03 24.27
C VAL A 85 22.26 13.36 23.66
N THR A 86 22.37 13.43 22.33
CA THR A 86 22.64 14.66 21.57
C THR A 86 21.51 15.67 21.76
N ASP A 87 20.27 15.21 21.65
CA ASP A 87 19.07 16.04 21.77
C ASP A 87 18.78 16.45 23.22
N LYS A 88 19.47 15.84 24.20
CA LYS A 88 19.20 15.95 25.64
C LYS A 88 17.74 15.58 26.00
N VAL A 89 17.21 14.54 25.36
CA VAL A 89 15.83 14.05 25.56
C VAL A 89 15.85 12.60 26.01
N PHE A 90 15.14 12.25 27.08
CA PHE A 90 14.96 10.87 27.53
C PHE A 90 13.49 10.45 27.42
N VAL A 91 13.22 9.34 26.74
CA VAL A 91 11.87 8.84 26.45
C VAL A 91 11.51 7.72 27.40
N THR A 92 10.43 7.91 28.17
CA THR A 92 9.82 6.84 28.95
C THR A 92 8.59 6.33 28.20
N ALA A 93 8.67 5.10 27.69
CA ALA A 93 7.61 4.52 26.88
C ALA A 93 6.68 3.60 27.69
N ARG A 94 5.39 3.66 27.37
CA ARG A 94 4.39 2.67 27.77
C ARG A 94 3.71 2.12 26.52
N PHE A 95 3.57 0.80 26.43
CA PHE A 95 2.92 0.15 25.30
C PHE A 95 1.59 -0.49 25.70
N GLN A 96 0.55 -0.29 24.89
CA GLN A 96 -0.75 -0.92 25.03
C GLN A 96 -1.53 -0.90 23.70
N ASN A 97 -2.54 -1.75 23.54
CA ASN A 97 -3.29 -1.83 22.28
C ASN A 97 -4.18 -0.60 22.01
N ASN A 98 -4.75 0.02 23.04
CA ASN A 98 -5.66 1.15 22.90
C ASN A 98 -5.00 2.45 23.40
N VAL A 99 -4.61 3.33 22.47
CA VAL A 99 -3.79 4.51 22.78
C VAL A 99 -4.56 5.82 22.61
N ALA A 100 -5.41 5.94 21.59
CA ALA A 100 -6.08 7.20 21.30
C ALA A 100 -7.44 7.27 22.03
N THR A 101 -7.40 7.62 23.32
CA THR A 101 -8.60 7.92 24.12
C THR A 101 -8.70 9.42 24.34
N ALA A 102 -9.91 9.96 24.47
CA ALA A 102 -10.12 11.40 24.71
C ALA A 102 -9.31 11.93 25.91
N SER A 103 -9.19 11.13 26.97
CA SER A 103 -8.39 11.47 28.16
C SER A 103 -6.94 11.80 27.86
N ASN A 104 -6.34 11.20 26.81
CA ASN A 104 -4.95 11.44 26.46
C ASN A 104 -4.74 12.79 25.74
N PHE A 105 -5.83 13.42 25.30
CA PHE A 105 -5.84 14.73 24.64
C PHE A 105 -6.49 15.83 25.47
N THR A 106 -7.00 15.52 26.66
CA THR A 106 -7.62 16.47 27.59
C THR A 106 -7.07 16.41 29.01
N ALA A 107 -6.04 15.59 29.26
CA ALA A 107 -5.37 15.53 30.55
C ALA A 107 -4.68 16.87 30.87
N SER A 108 -4.43 17.15 32.15
CA SER A 108 -3.55 18.26 32.51
C SER A 108 -2.11 17.94 32.11
N ALA A 109 -1.32 18.99 31.83
CA ALA A 109 0.06 18.87 31.34
C ALA A 109 0.94 17.90 32.14
N ASN A 110 0.75 17.82 33.47
CA ASN A 110 1.51 16.91 34.34
C ASN A 110 1.25 15.42 34.07
N TYR A 111 0.04 15.07 33.61
CA TYR A 111 -0.39 13.69 33.37
C TYR A 111 -0.44 13.32 31.90
N ALA A 112 -0.57 14.30 31.01
CA ALA A 112 -0.61 14.08 29.58
C ALA A 112 0.66 13.38 29.08
N TYR A 113 0.49 12.50 28.10
CA TYR A 113 1.60 11.98 27.32
C TYR A 113 2.11 13.06 26.37
N ASN A 114 3.42 13.12 26.17
CA ASN A 114 4.04 14.08 25.26
C ASN A 114 4.01 13.59 23.80
N VAL A 115 4.03 12.27 23.61
CA VAL A 115 3.90 11.62 22.31
C VAL A 115 2.90 10.48 22.43
N VAL A 116 1.99 10.38 21.45
CA VAL A 116 1.02 9.29 21.36
C VAL A 116 0.99 8.73 19.94
N THR A 117 0.87 7.41 19.80
CA THR A 117 0.53 6.81 18.50
C THR A 117 -0.94 7.06 18.15
N VAL A 118 -1.19 7.43 16.91
CA VAL A 118 -2.52 7.62 16.33
C VAL A 118 -2.64 6.81 15.04
N SER A 119 -3.84 6.29 14.77
CA SER A 119 -4.16 5.62 13.51
C SER A 119 -5.00 6.58 12.65
N ASP A 120 -4.83 6.53 11.34
CA ASP A 120 -5.56 7.37 10.38
C ASP A 120 -7.04 6.99 10.18
N ASN A 121 -7.57 6.04 10.96
CA ASN A 121 -8.96 5.63 10.88
C ASN A 121 -9.96 6.67 11.43
N GLN A 122 -11.23 6.57 11.01
CA GLN A 122 -12.36 7.44 11.38
C GLN A 122 -12.60 7.60 12.88
N ASN A 123 -12.17 6.66 13.72
CA ASN A 123 -12.42 6.67 15.17
C ASN A 123 -11.26 7.31 15.95
N VAL A 124 -10.09 7.44 15.33
CA VAL A 124 -8.86 7.93 15.95
C VAL A 124 -8.49 9.29 15.35
N LEU A 125 -7.62 9.37 14.35
CA LEU A 125 -7.10 10.65 13.87
C LEU A 125 -8.24 11.57 13.44
N GLN A 126 -9.15 11.11 12.57
CA GLN A 126 -10.20 11.98 12.05
C GLN A 126 -11.15 12.49 13.14
N ASN A 127 -11.45 11.65 14.14
CA ASN A 127 -12.31 12.03 15.25
C ASN A 127 -11.61 12.97 16.25
N PHE A 128 -10.31 12.84 16.47
CA PHE A 128 -9.57 13.69 17.41
C PHE A 128 -9.07 14.99 16.77
N ALA A 129 -8.70 14.97 15.49
CA ALA A 129 -8.16 16.14 14.80
C ALA A 129 -9.17 17.29 14.69
N ILE A 130 -10.47 16.97 14.66
CA ILE A 130 -11.55 17.98 14.63
C ILE A 130 -11.97 18.48 16.03
N LYS A 131 -11.48 17.87 17.12
CA LYS A 131 -11.89 18.19 18.49
C LYS A 131 -10.97 19.23 19.12
N TRP A 132 -11.53 20.00 20.04
CA TRP A 132 -10.83 21.03 20.80
C TRP A 132 -11.43 21.18 22.20
N ASP A 133 -10.66 21.75 23.12
CA ASP A 133 -11.09 22.07 24.49
C ASP A 133 -10.70 23.51 24.80
N ASN A 134 -11.63 24.32 25.31
CA ASN A 134 -11.40 25.75 25.52
C ASN A 134 -10.26 26.06 26.50
N SER A 135 -9.91 25.13 27.39
CA SER A 135 -8.91 25.34 28.43
C SER A 135 -7.59 24.60 28.18
N LYS A 136 -7.65 23.39 27.62
CA LYS A 136 -6.49 22.50 27.47
C LYS A 136 -5.95 22.44 26.05
N ALA A 137 -6.81 22.68 25.06
CA ALA A 137 -6.49 22.49 23.65
C ALA A 137 -7.34 23.43 22.78
N PRO A 138 -7.23 24.77 22.95
CA PRO A 138 -8.17 25.73 22.34
C PRO A 138 -8.06 25.80 20.82
N ASN A 139 -6.96 25.29 20.25
CA ASN A 139 -6.67 25.28 18.81
C ASN A 139 -6.71 23.86 18.22
N GLY A 140 -7.34 22.91 18.90
CA GLY A 140 -7.39 21.50 18.50
C GLY A 140 -6.60 20.58 19.42
N TYR A 141 -6.99 19.31 19.49
CA TYR A 141 -6.36 18.29 20.35
C TYR A 141 -4.94 17.89 19.93
N LEU A 142 -4.59 18.10 18.66
CA LEU A 142 -3.27 17.79 18.11
C LEU A 142 -2.49 19.09 17.96
N LEU A 143 -1.22 19.07 18.40
CA LEU A 143 -0.32 20.20 18.19
C LEU A 143 0.00 20.35 16.69
N ASN A 144 -0.01 21.58 16.18
CA ASN A 144 0.52 21.88 14.86
C ASN A 144 2.06 21.70 14.87
N LEU A 145 2.55 20.73 14.10
CA LEU A 145 3.96 20.35 13.99
C LEU A 145 4.68 21.05 12.82
N GLN A 146 3.97 21.83 11.99
CA GLN A 146 4.49 22.37 10.74
C GLN A 146 5.76 23.21 10.96
N SER A 147 5.76 24.11 11.94
CA SER A 147 6.94 24.94 12.24
C SER A 147 8.13 24.13 12.74
N TYR A 148 7.90 22.99 13.39
CA TYR A 148 8.99 22.12 13.83
C TYR A 148 9.57 21.38 12.63
N ALA A 149 8.72 20.84 11.76
CA ALA A 149 9.13 20.20 10.51
C ALA A 149 9.96 21.14 9.63
N ASP A 150 9.47 22.36 9.37
CA ASP A 150 10.15 23.33 8.50
C ASP A 150 11.54 23.75 9.00
N ASN A 151 11.76 23.72 10.32
CA ASN A 151 13.02 24.11 10.94
C ASN A 151 13.96 22.93 11.21
N ASP A 152 13.54 21.70 10.91
CA ASP A 152 14.30 20.48 11.19
C ASP A 152 14.93 19.92 9.92
N ALA A 153 16.22 20.21 9.75
CA ALA A 153 17.01 19.72 8.62
C ALA A 153 17.19 18.20 8.60
N ASP A 154 17.09 17.52 9.76
CA ASP A 154 17.15 16.07 9.83
C ASP A 154 15.82 15.45 9.40
N PHE A 155 14.69 16.04 9.82
CA PHE A 155 13.38 15.63 9.33
C PHE A 155 13.31 15.69 7.81
N HIS A 156 13.85 16.73 7.17
CA HIS A 156 13.87 16.85 5.70
C HIS A 156 14.68 15.76 4.96
N LYS A 157 15.47 14.96 5.67
CA LYS A 157 16.17 13.80 5.10
C LYS A 157 15.30 12.54 5.06
N ASN A 158 14.11 12.56 5.66
CA ASN A 158 13.19 11.43 5.57
C ASN A 158 12.81 11.17 4.11
N THR A 159 12.58 9.91 3.78
CA THR A 159 12.16 9.48 2.44
C THR A 159 10.73 8.96 2.44
N ILE A 160 9.87 9.52 3.29
CA ILE A 160 8.45 9.16 3.34
C ILE A 160 7.77 9.70 2.09
N ASN A 161 6.89 8.91 1.48
CA ASN A 161 6.12 9.36 0.32
C ASN A 161 5.30 10.62 0.70
N PRO A 162 5.45 11.75 -0.03
CA PRO A 162 4.69 12.97 0.22
C PRO A 162 3.17 12.75 0.31
N ASP A 163 2.62 11.85 -0.51
CA ASP A 163 1.20 11.51 -0.45
C ASP A 163 0.81 10.90 0.90
N THR A 164 1.61 9.98 1.42
CA THR A 164 1.39 9.38 2.74
C THR A 164 1.52 10.42 3.84
N LEU A 165 2.48 11.36 3.74
CA LEU A 165 2.62 12.46 4.70
C LEU A 165 1.41 13.41 4.66
N ASN A 166 0.88 13.69 3.46
CA ASN A 166 -0.24 14.61 3.27
C ASN A 166 -1.53 14.16 3.96
N TRP A 167 -1.68 12.88 4.29
CA TRP A 167 -2.83 12.39 5.07
C TRP A 167 -2.88 12.95 6.48
N TRP A 168 -1.71 13.28 7.03
CA TRP A 168 -1.55 13.77 8.40
C TRP A 168 -1.55 15.29 8.48
N ARG A 169 -1.93 15.95 7.38
CA ARG A 169 -2.01 17.40 7.29
C ARG A 169 -3.44 17.89 7.39
N MET A 170 -3.66 18.92 8.20
CA MET A 170 -4.97 19.52 8.41
C MET A 170 -4.86 20.98 8.86
N SER A 171 -5.64 21.86 8.25
CA SER A 171 -5.92 23.17 8.80
C SER A 171 -7.18 23.12 9.66
N PHE A 172 -6.96 23.26 10.97
CA PHE A 172 -8.02 23.28 11.96
C PHE A 172 -8.84 24.57 11.85
N ASN A 173 -10.16 24.45 12.06
CA ASN A 173 -11.11 25.54 11.97
C ASN A 173 -12.14 25.39 13.08
N LYS A 174 -12.02 26.17 14.14
CA LYS A 174 -12.94 26.14 15.30
C LYS A 174 -14.40 26.43 14.95
N ASN A 175 -14.65 27.06 13.80
CA ASN A 175 -15.98 27.40 13.31
C ASN A 175 -16.53 26.38 12.31
N ALA A 176 -15.85 25.23 12.11
CA ALA A 176 -16.28 24.20 11.18
C ALA A 176 -17.67 23.67 11.54
N LYS A 177 -18.52 23.44 10.52
CA LYS A 177 -19.91 23.00 10.67
C LYS A 177 -20.30 21.99 9.59
N GLN A 178 -21.26 21.13 9.91
CA GLN A 178 -21.90 20.23 8.94
C GLN A 178 -22.77 21.00 7.94
N GLY A 179 -22.96 20.44 6.75
CA GLY A 179 -23.74 21.03 5.66
C GLY A 179 -22.87 21.52 4.50
N ALA A 180 -23.47 21.57 3.30
CA ALA A 180 -22.81 22.07 2.10
C ALA A 180 -22.37 23.53 2.26
N GLU A 181 -21.23 23.87 1.65
CA GLU A 181 -20.64 25.22 1.61
C GLU A 181 -20.43 25.89 2.98
N GLN A 182 -20.50 25.15 4.08
CA GLN A 182 -20.18 25.66 5.41
C GLN A 182 -18.66 25.78 5.58
N PRO A 183 -18.18 26.57 6.56
CA PRO A 183 -16.79 26.49 6.98
C PRO A 183 -16.47 25.04 7.39
N LYS A 184 -15.35 24.51 6.89
CA LYS A 184 -14.86 23.16 7.18
C LYS A 184 -13.43 23.22 7.69
N HIS A 185 -12.98 22.10 8.24
CA HIS A 185 -11.55 21.79 8.26
C HIS A 185 -11.06 21.46 6.86
N VAL A 186 -9.79 21.66 6.58
CA VAL A 186 -9.19 21.26 5.30
C VAL A 186 -8.09 20.25 5.58
N ILE A 187 -8.12 19.10 4.91
CA ILE A 187 -7.16 18.00 5.06
C ILE A 187 -6.39 17.85 3.75
N GLY A 188 -5.10 17.53 3.83
CA GLY A 188 -4.30 17.14 2.66
C GLY A 188 -3.14 18.09 2.36
N ALA A 189 -2.69 18.08 1.12
CA ALA A 189 -1.52 18.83 0.68
C ALA A 189 -1.67 20.35 0.97
N GLY A 190 -0.56 20.97 1.37
CA GLY A 190 -0.50 22.40 1.70
C GLY A 190 -1.11 22.79 3.06
N GLN A 191 -1.64 21.85 3.82
CA GLN A 191 -2.14 22.11 5.19
C GLN A 191 -1.06 21.80 6.25
N ASP A 192 -1.33 22.22 7.49
CA ASP A 192 -0.42 22.06 8.62
C ASP A 192 -0.22 20.59 9.03
N LEU A 193 1.02 20.17 9.32
CA LEU A 193 1.32 18.81 9.78
C LEU A 193 0.83 18.57 11.21
N MET A 194 -0.08 17.60 11.42
CA MET A 194 -0.64 17.27 12.74
C MET A 194 0.00 16.04 13.40
N ALA A 195 0.58 15.16 12.60
CA ALA A 195 1.25 13.95 13.04
C ALA A 195 2.22 13.47 11.95
N VAL A 196 3.13 12.56 12.31
CA VAL A 196 4.11 12.01 11.36
C VAL A 196 3.87 10.51 11.20
N PRO A 197 3.63 9.99 9.99
CA PRO A 197 3.47 8.55 9.77
C PRO A 197 4.77 7.83 10.12
N TYR A 198 4.64 6.68 10.78
CA TYR A 198 5.75 5.79 11.04
C TYR A 198 5.56 4.41 10.41
N GLY A 199 4.33 4.02 10.08
CA GLY A 199 4.04 2.70 9.58
C GLY A 199 2.76 2.60 8.76
N SER A 200 2.66 1.54 7.97
CA SER A 200 1.50 1.22 7.15
C SER A 200 1.16 -0.28 7.23
N THR A 201 -0.13 -0.59 7.10
CA THR A 201 -0.62 -1.95 6.86
C THR A 201 -1.15 -2.07 5.44
N ALA A 202 -0.32 -1.72 4.48
CA ALA A 202 -0.69 -1.66 3.07
C ALA A 202 -1.12 -3.03 2.54
N GLN A 203 -2.07 -3.01 1.61
CA GLN A 203 -2.59 -4.21 1.00
C GLN A 203 -1.76 -4.64 -0.22
N PHE A 204 -1.64 -5.95 -0.41
CA PHE A 204 -0.95 -6.59 -1.54
C PHE A 204 -1.59 -7.96 -1.80
N ASN A 205 -1.16 -8.64 -2.86
CA ASN A 205 -1.68 -9.96 -3.19
C ASN A 205 -0.75 -11.05 -2.63
N ALA A 206 -1.34 -12.07 -2.02
CA ALA A 206 -0.67 -13.33 -1.71
C ALA A 206 -1.16 -14.42 -2.65
N TYR A 207 -0.25 -15.24 -3.17
CA TYR A 207 -0.55 -16.28 -4.16
C TYR A 207 0.10 -17.61 -3.80
N ASN A 208 -0.46 -18.70 -4.32
CA ASN A 208 0.03 -20.05 -4.13
C ASN A 208 0.96 -20.45 -5.28
N LYS A 209 2.28 -20.49 -5.02
CA LYS A 209 3.33 -20.81 -6.01
C LYS A 209 3.13 -22.19 -6.63
N GLU A 210 2.80 -23.20 -5.82
CA GLU A 210 2.62 -24.56 -6.30
C GLU A 210 1.45 -24.67 -7.28
N LYS A 211 0.35 -23.94 -7.06
CA LYS A 211 -0.76 -23.89 -8.01
C LYS A 211 -0.37 -23.21 -9.32
N PHE A 212 0.41 -22.13 -9.26
CA PHE A 212 0.93 -21.45 -10.45
C PHE A 212 1.82 -22.40 -11.27
N GLU A 213 2.71 -23.14 -10.60
CA GLU A 213 3.56 -24.15 -11.24
C GLU A 213 2.73 -25.31 -11.84
N GLN A 214 1.67 -25.77 -11.14
CA GLN A 214 0.78 -26.83 -11.63
C GLN A 214 0.08 -26.49 -12.95
N VAL A 215 -0.23 -25.22 -13.19
CA VAL A 215 -0.81 -24.75 -14.48
C VAL A 215 0.27 -24.33 -15.49
N GLY A 216 1.54 -24.59 -15.17
CA GLY A 216 2.68 -24.39 -16.06
C GLY A 216 3.14 -22.94 -16.18
N ILE A 217 2.97 -22.12 -15.14
CA ILE A 217 3.47 -20.75 -15.08
C ILE A 217 4.89 -20.72 -14.53
N ASN A 218 5.78 -20.05 -15.24
CA ASN A 218 7.13 -19.74 -14.77
C ASN A 218 7.08 -18.47 -13.92
N ILE A 219 7.65 -18.50 -12.71
CA ILE A 219 7.69 -17.34 -11.82
C ILE A 219 9.06 -16.67 -11.94
N VAL A 220 9.08 -15.35 -12.10
CA VAL A 220 10.28 -14.52 -12.04
C VAL A 220 10.07 -13.37 -11.06
N SER A 221 11.18 -12.81 -10.57
CA SER A 221 11.17 -11.72 -9.58
C SER A 221 12.13 -10.61 -10.02
N VAL A 222 11.72 -9.81 -11.01
CA VAL A 222 12.53 -8.72 -11.58
C VAL A 222 11.74 -7.43 -11.50
N ALA A 223 12.25 -6.41 -10.81
CA ALA A 223 11.55 -5.13 -10.74
C ALA A 223 11.47 -4.49 -12.14
N GLU A 224 10.44 -3.68 -12.41
CA GLU A 224 10.24 -3.11 -13.76
C GLU A 224 11.43 -2.24 -14.17
N GLU A 225 11.96 -1.45 -13.24
CA GLU A 225 13.14 -0.62 -13.41
C GLU A 225 14.45 -1.41 -13.62
N GLU A 226 14.47 -2.69 -13.26
CA GLU A 226 15.62 -3.59 -13.41
C GLU A 226 15.55 -4.44 -14.69
N LEU A 227 14.44 -4.38 -15.45
CA LEU A 227 14.21 -5.26 -16.60
C LEU A 227 15.28 -5.12 -17.68
N ASP A 228 15.65 -3.90 -18.05
CA ASP A 228 16.64 -3.65 -19.11
C ASP A 228 18.01 -4.24 -18.75
N GLU A 229 18.43 -4.03 -17.51
CA GLU A 229 19.68 -4.57 -16.96
C GLU A 229 19.62 -6.09 -16.88
N TYR A 230 18.52 -6.65 -16.37
CA TYR A 230 18.32 -8.09 -16.27
C TYR A 230 18.33 -8.75 -17.64
N ASN A 231 17.60 -8.20 -18.60
CA ASN A 231 17.51 -8.70 -19.97
C ASN A 231 18.88 -8.71 -20.65
N SER A 232 19.63 -7.62 -20.53
CA SER A 232 20.98 -7.50 -21.08
C SER A 232 21.95 -8.52 -20.47
N LYS A 233 21.91 -8.70 -19.14
CA LYS A 233 22.83 -9.61 -18.42
C LYS A 233 22.52 -11.09 -18.66
N ASN A 234 21.24 -11.44 -18.83
CA ASN A 234 20.79 -12.82 -18.91
C ASN A 234 20.42 -13.27 -20.33
N ASN A 235 20.64 -12.41 -21.34
CA ASN A 235 20.15 -12.61 -22.70
C ASN A 235 18.66 -12.98 -22.71
N ALA A 236 17.89 -12.22 -21.93
CA ALA A 236 16.46 -12.40 -21.75
C ALA A 236 15.67 -11.29 -22.47
N THR A 237 14.38 -11.52 -22.69
CA THR A 237 13.46 -10.62 -23.39
C THR A 237 12.17 -10.44 -22.60
N LEU A 238 12.28 -10.31 -21.27
CA LEU A 238 11.13 -10.05 -20.41
C LEU A 238 10.55 -8.66 -20.71
N MET A 239 9.24 -8.58 -20.86
CA MET A 239 8.47 -7.35 -21.05
C MET A 239 7.84 -6.92 -19.71
N PRO A 240 7.45 -5.64 -19.55
CA PRO A 240 7.00 -5.05 -18.28
C PRO A 240 5.55 -5.43 -17.89
N HIS A 241 5.29 -6.73 -17.85
CA HIS A 241 3.99 -7.33 -17.49
C HIS A 241 4.06 -8.01 -16.12
N GLY A 242 2.97 -7.97 -15.36
CA GLY A 242 2.80 -8.82 -14.18
C GLY A 242 2.55 -10.28 -14.59
N TYR A 243 1.79 -10.49 -15.67
CA TYR A 243 1.62 -11.79 -16.31
C TYR A 243 1.62 -11.66 -17.83
N ALA A 244 2.34 -12.54 -18.54
CA ALA A 244 2.32 -12.59 -20.00
C ALA A 244 2.57 -13.99 -20.55
N GLU A 245 2.11 -14.22 -21.78
CA GLU A 245 2.41 -15.41 -22.56
C GLU A 245 3.37 -15.05 -23.70
N TYR A 246 4.42 -15.85 -23.89
CA TYR A 246 5.41 -15.64 -24.94
C TYR A 246 5.44 -16.82 -25.91
N LYS A 247 5.65 -16.52 -27.19
CA LYS A 247 5.88 -17.52 -28.24
C LYS A 247 7.21 -18.25 -28.06
N THR A 248 8.25 -17.51 -27.70
CA THR A 248 9.60 -18.01 -27.45
C THR A 248 9.97 -17.82 -25.99
N ALA A 249 10.84 -18.68 -25.45
CA ALA A 249 11.29 -18.58 -24.07
C ALA A 249 11.95 -17.21 -23.83
N PRO A 250 11.39 -16.33 -22.98
CA PRO A 250 11.99 -15.02 -22.73
C PRO A 250 13.18 -15.12 -21.78
N VAL A 251 13.34 -16.23 -21.05
CA VAL A 251 14.51 -16.55 -20.23
C VAL A 251 14.90 -17.99 -20.51
N ALA A 252 16.20 -18.24 -20.68
CA ALA A 252 16.71 -19.58 -20.93
C ALA A 252 16.29 -20.57 -19.82
N GLY A 253 15.82 -21.77 -20.22
CA GLY A 253 15.42 -22.83 -19.29
C GLY A 253 13.97 -22.76 -18.80
N MET A 254 13.21 -21.71 -19.14
CA MET A 254 11.77 -21.68 -18.88
C MET A 254 11.06 -22.84 -19.58
N LYS A 255 10.01 -23.35 -18.94
CA LYS A 255 9.21 -24.46 -19.47
C LYS A 255 8.03 -23.89 -20.25
N SER A 256 7.82 -24.40 -21.45
CA SER A 256 6.58 -24.14 -22.19
C SER A 256 5.43 -24.97 -21.62
N SER A 257 4.21 -24.47 -21.73
CA SER A 257 2.97 -25.17 -21.38
C SER A 257 1.86 -24.79 -22.36
N GLN A 258 0.73 -25.52 -22.32
CA GLN A 258 -0.42 -25.21 -23.16
C GLN A 258 -1.23 -24.07 -22.54
N ASN A 259 -1.55 -23.03 -23.31
CA ASN A 259 -2.53 -22.04 -22.89
C ASN A 259 -3.97 -22.59 -22.95
N LEU A 260 -4.97 -21.77 -22.62
CA LEU A 260 -6.37 -22.23 -22.58
C LEU A 260 -6.95 -22.57 -23.97
N LEU A 261 -6.24 -22.19 -25.04
CA LEU A 261 -6.56 -22.57 -26.42
C LEU A 261 -5.76 -23.79 -26.91
N GLY A 262 -4.93 -24.39 -26.05
CA GLY A 262 -4.06 -25.51 -26.45
C GLY A 262 -2.90 -25.08 -27.35
N GLN A 263 -2.46 -23.82 -27.26
CA GLN A 263 -1.23 -23.34 -27.92
C GLN A 263 -0.04 -23.52 -26.97
N THR A 264 1.09 -24.00 -27.50
CA THR A 264 2.34 -24.09 -26.75
C THR A 264 2.93 -22.69 -26.58
N VAL A 265 2.98 -22.20 -25.34
CA VAL A 265 3.51 -20.88 -24.99
C VAL A 265 4.40 -20.97 -23.75
N TYR A 266 5.11 -19.90 -23.43
CA TYR A 266 5.78 -19.70 -22.16
C TYR A 266 4.95 -18.73 -21.32
N LYS A 267 4.23 -19.25 -20.33
CA LYS A 267 3.49 -18.44 -19.36
C LYS A 267 4.47 -17.91 -18.32
N VAL A 268 4.53 -16.61 -18.12
CA VAL A 268 5.46 -15.96 -17.20
C VAL A 268 4.70 -15.04 -16.27
N PHE A 269 4.89 -15.23 -14.97
CA PHE A 269 4.40 -14.35 -13.92
C PHE A 269 5.59 -13.64 -13.26
N ASN A 270 5.67 -12.32 -13.42
CA ASN A 270 6.66 -11.51 -12.73
C ASN A 270 6.04 -10.96 -11.45
N ASN A 271 6.38 -11.57 -10.31
CA ASN A 271 5.77 -11.23 -9.03
C ASN A 271 6.22 -9.85 -8.48
N ARG A 272 7.08 -9.11 -9.19
CA ARG A 272 7.48 -7.73 -8.83
C ARG A 272 6.83 -6.65 -9.69
N ILE A 273 6.03 -7.03 -10.69
CA ILE A 273 5.30 -6.09 -11.54
C ILE A 273 3.80 -6.29 -11.29
N ALA A 274 3.07 -5.18 -11.13
CA ALA A 274 1.63 -5.22 -11.00
C ALA A 274 1.00 -5.76 -12.29
N MET A 275 0.09 -6.71 -12.18
CA MET A 275 -0.73 -7.11 -13.32
C MET A 275 -1.65 -5.94 -13.71
N ASN A 276 -1.87 -5.76 -15.01
CA ASN A 276 -3.00 -4.96 -15.46
C ASN A 276 -4.32 -5.74 -15.29
N TRP A 277 -5.45 -5.06 -15.48
CA TRP A 277 -6.77 -5.67 -15.27
C TRP A 277 -7.01 -6.88 -16.19
N GLU A 278 -6.64 -6.76 -17.46
CA GLU A 278 -6.75 -7.80 -18.48
C GLU A 278 -5.90 -9.03 -18.17
N GLU A 279 -4.62 -8.80 -17.86
CA GLU A 279 -3.67 -9.81 -17.42
C GLU A 279 -4.25 -10.61 -16.26
N GLN A 280 -4.76 -9.91 -15.24
CA GLN A 280 -5.34 -10.58 -14.10
C GLN A 280 -6.58 -11.38 -14.49
N ARG A 281 -7.64 -10.75 -15.04
CA ARG A 281 -8.90 -11.46 -15.28
C ARG A 281 -8.72 -12.69 -16.17
N VAL A 282 -7.85 -12.62 -17.18
CA VAL A 282 -7.59 -13.76 -18.08
C VAL A 282 -6.71 -14.80 -17.39
N MET A 283 -5.66 -14.42 -16.66
CA MET A 283 -4.84 -15.37 -15.91
C MET A 283 -5.67 -16.17 -14.89
N LEU A 284 -6.64 -15.54 -14.23
CA LEU A 284 -7.50 -16.21 -13.25
C LEU A 284 -8.35 -17.35 -13.84
N LYS A 285 -8.56 -17.40 -15.16
CA LYS A 285 -9.21 -18.54 -15.83
C LYS A 285 -8.45 -19.85 -15.63
N TYR A 286 -7.12 -19.84 -15.57
CA TYR A 286 -6.32 -21.05 -15.29
C TYR A 286 -6.66 -21.67 -13.92
N PHE A 287 -7.16 -20.86 -13.01
CA PHE A 287 -7.43 -21.19 -11.62
C PHE A 287 -8.92 -21.29 -11.30
N THR A 288 -9.78 -21.25 -12.31
CA THR A 288 -11.24 -21.27 -12.17
C THR A 288 -11.84 -22.46 -12.91
N LYS A 289 -12.62 -23.28 -12.21
CA LYS A 289 -13.14 -24.56 -12.75
C LYS A 289 -14.04 -24.41 -13.98
N GLU A 290 -14.75 -23.29 -14.08
CA GLU A 290 -15.63 -22.97 -15.21
C GLU A 290 -14.85 -22.84 -16.54
N TYR A 291 -13.64 -22.27 -16.49
CA TYR A 291 -12.81 -22.05 -17.68
C TYR A 291 -11.72 -23.10 -17.87
N ASN A 292 -11.27 -23.73 -16.78
CA ASN A 292 -10.30 -24.79 -16.78
C ASN A 292 -10.79 -25.92 -15.87
N SER A 293 -11.34 -26.98 -16.45
CA SER A 293 -11.85 -28.14 -15.69
C SER A 293 -10.74 -28.81 -14.85
N SER A 294 -9.49 -28.74 -15.31
CA SER A 294 -8.28 -29.20 -14.61
C SER A 294 -7.71 -28.19 -13.61
N SER A 295 -8.36 -27.04 -13.39
CA SER A 295 -7.90 -26.01 -12.46
C SER A 295 -7.56 -26.59 -11.07
N PRO A 296 -6.44 -26.20 -10.45
CA PRO A 296 -6.09 -26.68 -9.11
C PRO A 296 -6.88 -26.00 -7.99
N SER A 297 -7.72 -25.00 -8.29
CA SER A 297 -8.57 -24.26 -7.35
C SER A 297 -10.00 -24.10 -7.87
N THR A 298 -10.92 -23.69 -6.99
CA THR A 298 -12.30 -23.39 -7.39
C THR A 298 -12.38 -22.05 -8.11
N TYR A 299 -11.76 -21.02 -7.53
CA TYR A 299 -11.67 -19.67 -8.06
C TYR A 299 -10.21 -19.23 -8.16
N GLY A 300 -9.92 -18.28 -9.03
CA GLY A 300 -8.60 -17.71 -9.11
C GLY A 300 -8.28 -16.74 -7.98
N PHE A 301 -9.27 -15.95 -7.53
CA PHE A 301 -9.01 -14.81 -6.65
C PHE A 301 -10.11 -14.57 -5.60
N VAL A 302 -9.77 -13.79 -4.58
CA VAL A 302 -10.72 -13.19 -3.64
C VAL A 302 -10.17 -11.85 -3.14
N SER A 303 -11.02 -10.82 -3.14
CA SER A 303 -10.72 -9.51 -2.57
C SER A 303 -12.00 -8.79 -2.14
N GLU A 304 -11.98 -8.17 -0.97
CA GLU A 304 -13.05 -7.26 -0.52
C GLU A 304 -12.90 -5.85 -1.09
N TYR A 305 -11.71 -5.51 -1.56
CA TYR A 305 -11.31 -4.14 -1.78
C TYR A 305 -11.07 -3.86 -3.27
N TRP A 306 -11.72 -2.81 -3.76
CA TRP A 306 -11.65 -2.32 -5.13
C TRP A 306 -10.65 -1.16 -5.33
N PHE A 307 -10.16 -0.58 -4.23
CA PHE A 307 -9.45 0.70 -4.21
C PHE A 307 -8.31 0.84 -5.21
N ASN A 308 -7.45 -0.17 -5.37
CA ASN A 308 -6.33 -0.07 -6.31
C ASN A 308 -6.78 0.03 -7.77
N TYR A 309 -7.96 -0.49 -8.13
CA TYR A 309 -8.52 -0.30 -9.47
C TYR A 309 -8.88 1.17 -9.68
N GLY A 310 -9.71 1.72 -8.80
CA GLY A 310 -10.18 3.10 -8.91
C GLY A 310 -9.04 4.11 -8.79
N TRP A 311 -8.23 3.98 -7.75
CA TRP A 311 -7.13 4.91 -7.48
C TRP A 311 -6.03 4.86 -8.54
N SER A 312 -5.84 3.74 -9.23
CA SER A 312 -4.88 3.65 -10.32
C SER A 312 -5.26 4.53 -11.50
N VAL A 313 -6.55 4.74 -11.74
CA VAL A 313 -7.05 5.67 -12.78
C VAL A 313 -7.36 7.07 -12.24
N GLY A 314 -6.98 7.39 -11.00
CA GLY A 314 -7.32 8.65 -10.33
C GLY A 314 -8.80 8.79 -9.94
N GLY A 315 -9.57 7.71 -10.02
CA GLY A 315 -10.92 7.67 -9.51
C GLY A 315 -10.95 7.39 -8.00
N ASP A 316 -12.08 7.69 -7.35
CA ASP A 316 -12.33 7.42 -5.94
C ASP A 316 -13.84 7.34 -5.68
N VAL A 317 -14.25 7.04 -4.45
CA VAL A 317 -15.67 6.98 -4.05
C VAL A 317 -16.30 8.36 -3.87
N MET A 318 -15.48 9.39 -3.68
CA MET A 318 -15.92 10.78 -3.57
C MET A 318 -14.88 11.71 -4.21
N GLY A 319 -15.33 12.88 -4.66
CA GLY A 319 -14.45 13.91 -5.21
C GLY A 319 -14.94 15.31 -4.84
N PHE A 320 -14.06 16.15 -4.32
CA PHE A 320 -14.39 17.56 -4.06
C PHE A 320 -14.40 18.32 -5.40
N ASN A 321 -15.48 19.03 -5.70
CA ASN A 321 -15.68 19.73 -6.99
C ASN A 321 -15.34 21.23 -6.94
N GLY A 322 -14.76 21.70 -5.84
CA GLY A 322 -14.49 23.12 -5.58
C GLY A 322 -15.51 23.79 -4.65
N LYS A 323 -16.70 23.20 -4.49
CA LYS A 323 -17.78 23.72 -3.62
C LYS A 323 -18.32 22.68 -2.62
N SER A 324 -18.58 21.48 -3.11
CA SER A 324 -19.12 20.35 -2.35
C SER A 324 -18.44 19.05 -2.78
N TYR A 325 -18.91 17.92 -2.25
CA TYR A 325 -18.49 16.61 -2.71
C TYR A 325 -19.48 16.03 -3.73
N ASP A 326 -18.93 15.36 -4.72
CA ASP A 326 -19.64 14.43 -5.58
C ASP A 326 -19.45 13.01 -5.03
N PHE A 327 -20.48 12.16 -5.16
CA PHE A 327 -20.34 10.72 -5.00
C PHE A 327 -19.91 10.13 -6.34
N THR A 328 -18.63 9.73 -6.45
CA THR A 328 -17.97 9.45 -7.73
C THR A 328 -17.76 7.96 -8.01
N LEU A 329 -18.19 7.06 -7.11
CA LEU A 329 -17.96 5.61 -7.24
C LEU A 329 -18.42 5.03 -8.58
N THR A 330 -19.44 5.64 -9.19
CA THR A 330 -20.09 5.23 -10.43
C THR A 330 -19.91 6.26 -11.56
N ASP A 331 -18.97 7.23 -11.40
CA ASP A 331 -18.67 8.24 -12.41
C ASP A 331 -18.16 7.59 -13.70
N LYS A 332 -18.88 7.81 -14.79
CA LYS A 332 -18.59 7.28 -16.14
C LYS A 332 -17.67 8.19 -16.96
N SER A 333 -17.38 9.40 -16.49
CA SER A 333 -16.50 10.31 -17.21
C SER A 333 -15.05 9.82 -17.13
N ALA A 334 -14.33 9.94 -18.25
CA ALA A 334 -12.92 9.55 -18.33
C ALA A 334 -12.08 10.30 -17.29
N ASN A 335 -10.98 9.66 -16.87
CA ASN A 335 -9.89 10.31 -16.16
C ASN A 335 -8.71 10.54 -17.12
N TYR A 336 -7.66 11.23 -16.68
CA TYR A 336 -6.63 11.72 -17.59
C TYR A 336 -5.22 11.62 -17.01
N ILE A 337 -4.31 11.03 -17.79
CA ILE A 337 -2.86 11.09 -17.55
C ILE A 337 -2.29 12.25 -18.35
N VAL A 338 -1.44 13.05 -17.72
CA VAL A 338 -0.75 14.16 -18.36
C VAL A 338 0.42 13.64 -19.21
N VAL A 339 0.49 14.05 -20.47
CA VAL A 339 1.50 13.60 -21.45
C VAL A 339 2.38 14.75 -21.95
N ASP A 340 2.26 15.93 -21.35
CA ASP A 340 3.12 17.09 -21.60
C ASP A 340 3.57 17.71 -20.25
N ASP A 341 4.65 18.48 -20.24
CA ASP A 341 5.16 19.07 -18.98
C ASP A 341 4.50 20.41 -18.66
N ASN A 342 4.34 20.70 -17.37
CA ASN A 342 3.75 21.95 -16.86
C ASN A 342 2.35 22.26 -17.44
N VAL A 343 1.51 21.24 -17.60
CA VAL A 343 0.13 21.41 -18.09
C VAL A 343 -0.70 22.07 -16.99
N SER A 344 -1.29 23.24 -17.30
CA SER A 344 -2.20 23.92 -16.38
C SER A 344 -3.64 23.43 -16.58
N VAL A 345 -4.28 23.04 -15.48
CA VAL A 345 -5.67 22.57 -15.43
C VAL A 345 -6.33 23.22 -14.23
N ASN A 346 -7.36 24.05 -14.48
CA ASN A 346 -8.08 24.79 -13.42
C ASN A 346 -7.15 25.53 -12.43
N GLY A 347 -6.03 26.08 -12.92
CA GLY A 347 -5.06 26.82 -12.10
C GLY A 347 -4.00 25.96 -11.39
N SER A 348 -4.18 24.64 -11.31
CA SER A 348 -3.14 23.69 -10.90
C SER A 348 -2.16 23.44 -12.04
N THR A 349 -0.91 23.08 -11.71
CA THR A 349 0.12 22.66 -12.67
C THR A 349 0.44 21.19 -12.46
N TYR A 350 0.49 20.44 -13.56
CA TYR A 350 0.77 19.01 -13.61
C TYR A 350 1.96 18.70 -14.52
N ASN A 351 2.74 17.69 -14.17
CA ASN A 351 3.87 17.19 -14.94
C ASN A 351 3.50 15.90 -15.68
N LYS A 352 4.36 15.49 -16.62
CA LYS A 352 4.19 14.21 -17.31
C LYS A 352 4.04 13.05 -16.35
N GLY A 353 3.05 12.20 -16.62
CA GLY A 353 2.72 11.03 -15.80
C GLY A 353 1.79 11.32 -14.64
N ASP A 354 1.53 12.59 -14.29
CA ASP A 354 0.54 12.92 -13.28
C ASP A 354 -0.87 12.56 -13.75
N ILE A 355 -1.74 12.21 -12.80
CA ILE A 355 -3.17 12.06 -13.05
C ILE A 355 -3.89 13.33 -12.59
N ILE A 356 -4.81 13.82 -13.43
CA ILE A 356 -5.59 15.01 -13.12
C ILE A 356 -6.61 14.69 -12.03
N ARG A 357 -6.63 15.52 -10.99
CA ARG A 357 -7.52 15.38 -9.83
C ARG A 357 -8.96 15.66 -10.23
N HIS A 358 -9.91 15.08 -9.51
CA HIS A 358 -11.34 15.30 -9.76
C HIS A 358 -11.72 16.79 -9.79
N GLU A 359 -11.28 17.57 -8.79
CA GLU A 359 -11.57 19.01 -8.68
C GLU A 359 -11.20 19.78 -9.95
N ASP A 360 -10.02 19.49 -10.51
CA ASP A 360 -9.51 20.20 -11.68
C ASP A 360 -10.12 19.64 -12.98
N LYS A 361 -10.39 18.33 -13.04
CA LYS A 361 -11.06 17.66 -14.16
C LYS A 361 -12.44 18.25 -14.42
N VAL A 362 -13.26 18.42 -13.39
CA VAL A 362 -14.67 18.86 -13.55
C VAL A 362 -14.81 20.37 -13.77
N ASN A 363 -13.76 21.14 -13.52
CA ASN A 363 -13.73 22.60 -13.67
C ASN A 363 -12.85 23.07 -14.85
N ALA A 364 -12.44 22.18 -15.75
CA ALA A 364 -11.62 22.51 -16.92
C ALA A 364 -12.20 21.96 -18.24
N ASP A 365 -11.79 22.55 -19.36
CA ASP A 365 -12.09 22.04 -20.70
C ASP A 365 -11.11 20.90 -21.06
N MET A 366 -11.43 19.70 -20.59
CA MET A 366 -10.62 18.51 -20.84
C MET A 366 -10.56 18.13 -22.32
N ALA A 367 -11.61 18.41 -23.10
CA ALA A 367 -11.65 18.10 -24.53
C ALA A 367 -10.62 18.94 -25.32
N ALA A 368 -10.44 20.21 -24.94
CA ALA A 368 -9.40 21.05 -25.51
C ALA A 368 -7.98 20.53 -25.19
N LEU A 369 -7.74 20.05 -23.96
CA LEU A 369 -6.45 19.49 -23.55
C LEU A 369 -6.12 18.17 -24.28
N VAL A 370 -7.12 17.31 -24.48
CA VAL A 370 -6.98 16.08 -25.28
C VAL A 370 -6.66 16.44 -26.74
N SER A 371 -7.41 17.38 -27.33
CA SER A 371 -7.19 17.81 -28.72
C SER A 371 -5.82 18.46 -28.92
N ALA A 372 -5.29 19.11 -27.88
CA ALA A 372 -3.95 19.68 -27.87
C ALA A 372 -2.84 18.66 -27.56
N ASN A 373 -3.17 17.37 -27.39
CA ASN A 373 -2.24 16.29 -27.06
C ASN A 373 -1.43 16.56 -25.77
N LYS A 374 -2.06 17.23 -24.79
CA LYS A 374 -1.47 17.51 -23.46
C LYS A 374 -1.81 16.46 -22.43
N VAL A 375 -2.93 15.76 -22.63
CA VAL A 375 -3.43 14.72 -21.74
C VAL A 375 -3.94 13.53 -22.57
N TYR A 376 -3.90 12.35 -21.97
CA TYR A 376 -4.43 11.11 -22.53
C TYR A 376 -5.60 10.62 -21.69
N ALA A 377 -6.76 10.41 -22.31
CA ALA A 377 -7.94 9.88 -21.64
C ALA A 377 -7.73 8.40 -21.28
N ILE A 378 -8.00 8.06 -20.02
CA ILE A 378 -7.94 6.72 -19.46
C ILE A 378 -9.30 6.31 -18.89
N ALA A 379 -9.39 5.05 -18.45
CA ALA A 379 -10.61 4.48 -17.88
C ALA A 379 -11.19 5.33 -16.74
N SER A 380 -12.52 5.29 -16.61
CA SER A 380 -13.29 6.00 -15.60
C SER A 380 -13.29 5.24 -14.26
N GLN A 381 -13.80 5.89 -13.21
CA GLN A 381 -14.05 5.22 -11.93
C GLN A 381 -15.11 4.12 -12.06
N TYR A 382 -16.12 4.31 -12.91
CA TYR A 382 -17.09 3.27 -13.25
C TYR A 382 -16.41 2.04 -13.86
N ASP A 383 -15.50 2.21 -14.82
CA ASP A 383 -14.81 1.10 -15.47
C ASP A 383 -13.99 0.29 -14.47
N ALA A 384 -13.31 0.97 -13.54
CA ALA A 384 -12.55 0.35 -12.46
C ALA A 384 -13.44 -0.47 -11.51
N VAL A 385 -14.59 0.07 -11.09
CA VAL A 385 -15.56 -0.63 -10.25
C VAL A 385 -16.20 -1.78 -10.99
N PHE A 386 -16.56 -1.58 -12.26
CA PHE A 386 -17.11 -2.61 -13.13
C PHE A 386 -16.16 -3.80 -13.22
N GLU A 387 -14.88 -3.56 -13.54
CA GLU A 387 -13.85 -4.61 -13.63
C GLU A 387 -13.80 -5.42 -12.32
N TYR A 388 -13.68 -4.73 -11.19
CA TYR A 388 -13.59 -5.36 -9.87
C TYR A 388 -14.84 -6.18 -9.50
N VAL A 389 -16.04 -5.66 -9.79
CA VAL A 389 -17.30 -6.37 -9.52
C VAL A 389 -17.44 -7.56 -10.47
N ALA A 390 -17.12 -7.39 -11.74
CA ALA A 390 -17.22 -8.42 -12.76
C ALA A 390 -16.37 -9.65 -12.43
N LEU A 391 -15.18 -9.48 -11.85
CA LEU A 391 -14.37 -10.61 -11.37
C LEU A 391 -15.16 -11.59 -10.48
N GLN A 392 -16.04 -11.07 -9.62
CA GLN A 392 -16.74 -11.83 -8.57
C GLN A 392 -18.14 -12.31 -8.97
N VAL A 393 -18.81 -11.56 -9.85
CA VAL A 393 -20.16 -11.89 -10.31
C VAL A 393 -20.10 -13.08 -11.27
N GLY A 394 -21.00 -14.05 -11.08
CA GLY A 394 -21.10 -15.23 -11.95
C GLY A 394 -21.50 -14.88 -13.39
N THR A 395 -21.14 -15.76 -14.33
CA THR A 395 -21.38 -15.58 -15.78
C THR A 395 -22.86 -15.57 -16.17
N ASP A 396 -23.73 -16.12 -15.32
CA ASP A 396 -25.18 -16.13 -15.47
C ASP A 396 -25.83 -14.80 -15.05
N LYS A 397 -25.13 -13.97 -14.28
CA LYS A 397 -25.66 -12.75 -13.67
C LYS A 397 -25.15 -11.48 -14.35
N ASN A 398 -25.98 -10.43 -14.29
CA ASN A 398 -25.61 -9.11 -14.81
C ASN A 398 -24.82 -8.35 -13.74
N VAL A 399 -23.68 -7.79 -14.15
CA VAL A 399 -22.97 -6.74 -13.39
C VAL A 399 -23.65 -5.40 -13.62
N ASP A 400 -24.02 -5.16 -14.88
CA ASP A 400 -24.82 -4.02 -15.31
C ASP A 400 -25.62 -4.38 -16.57
N THR A 401 -26.41 -3.44 -17.08
CA THR A 401 -27.27 -3.63 -18.25
C THR A 401 -26.47 -4.14 -19.45
N GLY A 402 -26.75 -5.37 -19.89
CA GLY A 402 -26.10 -6.00 -21.04
C GLY A 402 -24.74 -6.64 -20.75
N SER A 403 -24.21 -6.52 -19.52
CA SER A 403 -22.86 -6.96 -19.18
C SER A 403 -22.87 -8.03 -18.10
N LYS A 404 -22.29 -9.20 -18.41
CA LYS A 404 -22.20 -10.35 -17.50
C LYS A 404 -20.93 -10.33 -16.66
N GLY A 405 -20.97 -11.03 -15.53
CA GLY A 405 -19.79 -11.25 -14.72
C GLY A 405 -18.80 -12.24 -15.35
N TYR A 406 -17.57 -12.22 -14.83
CA TYR A 406 -16.47 -13.08 -15.24
C TYR A 406 -16.41 -14.38 -14.44
N GLY A 407 -16.96 -14.44 -13.22
CA GLY A 407 -17.00 -15.66 -12.40
C GLY A 407 -15.64 -16.24 -11.99
N VAL A 408 -14.56 -15.46 -12.05
CA VAL A 408 -13.18 -15.93 -11.77
C VAL A 408 -12.73 -15.71 -10.32
N ALA A 409 -13.50 -14.96 -9.54
CA ALA A 409 -13.26 -14.68 -8.13
C ALA A 409 -14.49 -15.05 -7.30
N THR A 410 -14.28 -15.36 -6.02
CA THR A 410 -15.38 -15.55 -5.08
C THR A 410 -15.77 -14.22 -4.42
N PRO A 411 -17.06 -13.91 -4.25
CA PRO A 411 -17.50 -12.76 -3.47
C PRO A 411 -17.39 -13.00 -1.94
N GLU A 412 -17.09 -14.22 -1.49
CA GLU A 412 -17.01 -14.56 -0.06
C GLU A 412 -15.66 -14.18 0.55
N THR A 413 -15.59 -13.01 1.20
CA THR A 413 -14.33 -12.45 1.71
C THR A 413 -14.03 -12.71 3.17
N SER A 414 -15.00 -13.20 3.96
CA SER A 414 -14.85 -13.40 5.41
C SER A 414 -13.68 -14.33 5.80
N ASN A 415 -13.20 -15.15 4.87
CA ASN A 415 -12.12 -16.12 5.06
C ASN A 415 -11.05 -16.02 3.96
N ALA A 416 -10.81 -14.82 3.40
CA ALA A 416 -9.94 -14.62 2.24
C ALA A 416 -8.53 -15.26 2.37
N GLU A 417 -7.86 -15.11 3.51
CA GLU A 417 -6.54 -15.75 3.74
C GLU A 417 -6.65 -17.28 3.88
N ASN A 418 -7.71 -17.78 4.54
CA ASN A 418 -7.96 -19.22 4.68
C ASN A 418 -8.29 -19.89 3.33
N ASN A 419 -8.98 -19.18 2.43
CA ASN A 419 -9.28 -19.66 1.09
C ASN A 419 -8.00 -19.90 0.26
N LEU A 420 -6.95 -19.11 0.48
CA LEU A 420 -5.64 -19.34 -0.14
C LEU A 420 -4.99 -20.60 0.43
N THR A 421 -4.96 -20.73 1.76
CA THR A 421 -4.21 -21.81 2.44
C THR A 421 -4.88 -23.17 2.34
N ASN A 422 -6.22 -23.23 2.24
CA ASN A 422 -6.96 -24.47 1.99
C ASN A 422 -7.08 -24.81 0.48
N GLY A 423 -6.62 -23.91 -0.39
CA GLY A 423 -6.59 -24.10 -1.83
C GLY A 423 -7.89 -23.79 -2.59
N THR A 424 -8.90 -23.20 -1.93
CA THR A 424 -10.12 -22.71 -2.59
C THR A 424 -9.81 -21.65 -3.64
N THR A 425 -8.86 -20.76 -3.36
CA THR A 425 -8.37 -19.72 -4.27
C THR A 425 -6.89 -19.90 -4.60
N ALA A 426 -6.45 -19.47 -5.78
CA ALA A 426 -5.03 -19.43 -6.13
C ALA A 426 -4.32 -18.16 -5.64
N MET A 427 -5.07 -17.07 -5.44
CA MET A 427 -4.58 -15.78 -4.99
C MET A 427 -5.62 -15.09 -4.08
N THR A 428 -5.17 -14.21 -3.19
CA THR A 428 -6.01 -13.45 -2.27
C THR A 428 -5.42 -12.07 -2.00
N ARG A 429 -6.28 -11.06 -1.85
CA ARG A 429 -5.87 -9.74 -1.33
C ARG A 429 -5.68 -9.82 0.19
N THR A 430 -4.51 -9.42 0.66
CA THR A 430 -4.16 -9.40 2.10
C THR A 430 -3.45 -8.09 2.48
N ALA A 431 -2.94 -7.99 3.71
CA ALA A 431 -2.27 -6.81 4.24
C ALA A 431 -1.11 -7.17 5.18
N VAL A 432 -0.19 -6.24 5.43
CA VAL A 432 0.99 -6.46 6.30
C VAL A 432 0.63 -7.05 7.65
N GLY A 433 -0.41 -6.51 8.31
CA GLY A 433 -0.85 -6.95 9.63
C GLY A 433 -1.44 -8.37 9.68
N LYS A 434 -1.58 -9.04 8.53
CA LYS A 434 -2.07 -10.42 8.41
C LYS A 434 -1.02 -11.40 7.88
N THR A 435 0.21 -10.96 7.63
CA THR A 435 1.28 -11.82 7.09
C THR A 435 1.59 -13.03 7.95
N SER A 436 1.45 -12.91 9.28
CA SER A 436 1.64 -14.00 10.24
C SER A 436 0.70 -15.20 10.00
N THR A 437 -0.47 -14.99 9.40
CA THR A 437 -1.40 -16.06 9.00
C THR A 437 -0.76 -17.04 8.00
N PHE A 438 0.26 -16.61 7.26
CA PHE A 438 0.94 -17.43 6.26
C PHE A 438 2.22 -18.10 6.76
N GLY A 439 2.62 -17.89 8.03
CA GLY A 439 3.93 -18.32 8.53
C GLY A 439 4.22 -19.82 8.40
N GLY A 440 3.18 -20.68 8.40
CA GLY A 440 3.31 -22.13 8.22
C GLY A 440 3.18 -22.63 6.77
N PHE A 441 3.00 -21.75 5.79
CA PHE A 441 2.66 -22.10 4.41
C PHE A 441 3.75 -21.63 3.43
N ASN A 442 4.78 -22.45 3.23
CA ASN A 442 5.93 -22.12 2.37
C ASN A 442 5.58 -21.96 0.87
N PHE A 443 4.42 -22.48 0.46
CA PHE A 443 3.90 -22.30 -0.90
C PHE A 443 3.31 -20.91 -1.14
N VAL A 444 3.12 -20.09 -0.09
CA VAL A 444 2.60 -18.72 -0.23
C VAL A 444 3.73 -17.75 -0.52
N ASP A 445 3.53 -16.89 -1.51
CA ASP A 445 4.42 -15.78 -1.86
C ASP A 445 3.60 -14.53 -2.22
N TYR A 446 4.25 -13.39 -2.46
CA TYR A 446 3.61 -12.08 -2.57
C TYR A 446 3.85 -11.41 -3.93
N CYS A 447 2.86 -10.67 -4.39
CA CYS A 447 2.95 -9.82 -5.58
C CYS A 447 2.20 -8.49 -5.36
N PRO A 448 2.54 -7.43 -6.12
CA PRO A 448 1.82 -6.17 -6.07
C PRO A 448 0.32 -6.32 -6.36
N ALA A 449 -0.46 -5.39 -5.81
CA ALA A 449 -1.83 -5.14 -6.26
C ALA A 449 -1.86 -4.70 -7.73
N GLU A 450 -3.00 -4.86 -8.38
CA GLU A 450 -3.19 -4.52 -9.79
C GLU A 450 -3.07 -3.03 -10.03
N GLN A 451 -2.64 -2.68 -11.24
CA GLN A 451 -2.43 -1.31 -11.70
C GLN A 451 -2.99 -1.14 -13.10
N TYR A 452 -3.63 -0.01 -13.39
CA TYR A 452 -4.05 0.32 -14.75
C TYR A 452 -2.82 0.49 -15.65
N ARG A 453 -2.76 -0.24 -16.76
CA ARG A 453 -1.66 -0.21 -17.73
C ARG A 453 -2.22 -0.45 -19.12
N VAL A 454 -1.76 0.34 -20.08
CA VAL A 454 -2.12 0.17 -21.49
C VAL A 454 -0.90 -0.32 -22.26
N TYR A 455 -1.09 -1.35 -23.07
CA TYR A 455 -0.07 -1.91 -23.94
C TYR A 455 -0.36 -1.58 -25.41
N GLU A 456 0.69 -1.46 -26.22
CA GLU A 456 0.57 -1.23 -27.64
C GLU A 456 -0.20 -2.35 -28.33
N GLY A 457 -1.25 -1.99 -29.06
CA GLY A 457 -2.16 -2.96 -29.69
C GLY A 457 -3.15 -3.64 -28.73
N GLY A 458 -3.15 -3.32 -27.43
CA GLY A 458 -4.03 -3.91 -26.42
C GLY A 458 -3.64 -5.33 -25.99
N SER A 459 -4.03 -5.74 -24.78
CA SER A 459 -3.54 -6.98 -24.16
C SER A 459 -4.33 -8.24 -24.55
N THR A 460 -5.58 -8.07 -24.97
CA THR A 460 -6.50 -9.18 -25.26
C THR A 460 -7.01 -9.18 -26.69
N TYR A 461 -7.59 -10.30 -27.10
CA TYR A 461 -8.33 -10.45 -28.34
C TYR A 461 -9.52 -11.40 -28.15
N GLN A 462 -10.51 -11.28 -29.04
CA GLN A 462 -11.67 -12.17 -29.11
C GLN A 462 -11.39 -13.34 -30.05
N HIS A 463 -11.35 -14.56 -29.51
CA HIS A 463 -11.07 -15.76 -30.31
C HIS A 463 -12.21 -16.05 -31.29
N GLU A 464 -11.86 -16.39 -32.53
CA GLU A 464 -12.80 -16.64 -33.64
C GLU A 464 -13.81 -15.49 -33.89
N GLY A 465 -13.49 -14.27 -33.46
CA GLY A 465 -14.38 -13.11 -33.61
C GLY A 465 -15.67 -13.21 -32.80
N LYS A 466 -15.72 -14.08 -31.79
CA LYS A 466 -16.88 -14.22 -30.87
C LYS A 466 -16.73 -13.27 -29.70
N ASP A 467 -17.82 -12.61 -29.33
CA ASP A 467 -17.80 -11.67 -28.21
C ASP A 467 -17.90 -12.35 -26.84
N GLY A 468 -17.51 -11.60 -25.82
CA GLY A 468 -17.71 -11.94 -24.42
C GLY A 468 -16.53 -12.63 -23.75
N PHE A 469 -16.51 -12.56 -22.42
CA PHE A 469 -15.35 -12.98 -21.63
C PHE A 469 -14.96 -14.44 -21.84
N ALA A 470 -15.89 -15.35 -22.14
CA ALA A 470 -15.56 -16.75 -22.45
C ALA A 470 -14.60 -16.89 -23.65
N ASN A 471 -14.66 -15.97 -24.61
CA ASN A 471 -13.86 -15.96 -25.83
C ASN A 471 -12.68 -14.97 -25.79
N GLU A 472 -12.51 -14.24 -24.68
CA GLU A 472 -11.41 -13.29 -24.50
C GLU A 472 -10.14 -14.00 -24.04
N TYR A 473 -9.01 -13.82 -24.74
CA TYR A 473 -7.71 -14.37 -24.38
C TYR A 473 -6.62 -13.30 -24.46
N LEU A 474 -5.51 -13.52 -23.75
CA LEU A 474 -4.34 -12.64 -23.88
C LEU A 474 -3.66 -12.85 -25.23
N LYS A 475 -3.16 -11.76 -25.80
CA LYS A 475 -2.25 -11.81 -26.94
C LYS A 475 -0.91 -12.41 -26.49
N VAL A 476 -0.38 -13.31 -27.31
CA VAL A 476 0.93 -13.94 -27.07
C VAL A 476 2.02 -13.05 -27.66
N ILE A 477 3.01 -12.68 -26.84
CA ILE A 477 4.15 -11.87 -27.26
C ILE A 477 4.95 -12.64 -28.33
N GLY A 478 5.14 -12.01 -29.48
CA GLY A 478 5.77 -12.59 -30.66
C GLY A 478 4.81 -13.27 -31.65
N GLU A 479 3.51 -13.33 -31.36
CA GLU A 479 2.48 -13.73 -32.33
C GLU A 479 1.91 -12.53 -33.11
N THR A 480 1.31 -12.83 -34.25
CA THR A 480 0.75 -11.81 -35.16
C THR A 480 -0.76 -11.66 -34.95
N TYR A 481 -1.21 -10.43 -34.73
CA TYR A 481 -2.61 -10.03 -34.60
C TYR A 481 -2.85 -8.84 -35.52
N ASP A 482 -3.92 -8.87 -36.32
CA ASP A 482 -4.29 -7.79 -37.23
C ASP A 482 -3.15 -7.35 -38.18
N GLY A 483 -2.31 -8.30 -38.59
CA GLY A 483 -1.16 -8.07 -39.48
C GLY A 483 0.13 -7.63 -38.81
N GLU A 484 0.11 -7.35 -37.50
CA GLU A 484 1.27 -6.84 -36.75
C GLU A 484 1.71 -7.82 -35.66
N VAL A 485 3.02 -7.87 -35.38
CA VAL A 485 3.56 -8.69 -34.28
C VAL A 485 3.29 -7.99 -32.95
N TYR A 486 2.59 -8.66 -32.04
CA TYR A 486 2.38 -8.15 -30.69
C TYR A 486 3.66 -8.24 -29.88
N THR A 487 4.16 -7.09 -29.42
CA THR A 487 5.45 -6.99 -28.73
C THR A 487 5.33 -7.03 -27.20
N GLY A 488 4.14 -6.76 -26.65
CA GLY A 488 3.97 -6.55 -25.20
C GLY A 488 4.58 -5.24 -24.69
N ALA A 489 4.87 -4.28 -25.58
CA ALA A 489 5.38 -2.98 -25.16
C ALA A 489 4.29 -2.16 -24.46
N LEU A 490 4.66 -1.44 -23.40
CA LEU A 490 3.80 -0.42 -22.80
C LEU A 490 3.50 0.66 -23.84
N LYS A 491 2.26 1.16 -23.82
CA LYS A 491 1.87 2.31 -24.63
C LYS A 491 2.59 3.56 -24.17
N VAL A 492 3.17 4.30 -25.10
CA VAL A 492 3.89 5.55 -24.82
C VAL A 492 3.33 6.67 -25.69
N VAL A 493 2.90 7.77 -25.06
CA VAL A 493 2.42 8.98 -25.73
C VAL A 493 3.29 10.15 -25.30
N ASN A 494 3.93 10.83 -26.27
CA ASN A 494 4.86 11.95 -26.02
C ASN A 494 5.99 11.64 -25.00
N GLY A 495 6.46 10.39 -24.99
CA GLY A 495 7.47 9.91 -24.05
C GLY A 495 6.93 9.50 -22.67
N THR A 496 5.63 9.64 -22.43
CA THR A 496 4.97 9.22 -21.18
C THR A 496 4.35 7.83 -21.35
N LYS A 497 4.74 6.88 -20.49
CA LYS A 497 4.08 5.58 -20.39
C LYS A 497 2.64 5.77 -19.90
N ILE A 498 1.67 5.13 -20.56
CA ILE A 498 0.27 5.14 -20.13
C ILE A 498 0.06 4.08 -19.06
N VAL A 499 0.50 4.43 -17.85
CA VAL A 499 0.44 3.61 -16.65
C VAL A 499 -0.19 4.45 -15.55
N GLY A 500 -1.26 3.92 -14.95
CA GLY A 500 -1.96 4.55 -13.84
C GLY A 500 -1.13 4.57 -12.56
N LYS A 501 -1.63 5.22 -11.52
CA LYS A 501 -0.94 5.30 -10.23
C LYS A 501 -0.80 3.91 -9.62
N GLN A 502 0.40 3.55 -9.15
CA GLN A 502 0.52 2.41 -8.23
C GLN A 502 -0.07 2.87 -6.90
N ALA A 503 -1.14 2.23 -6.44
CA ALA A 503 -1.85 2.63 -5.24
C ALA A 503 -2.50 1.42 -4.58
N THR A 504 -2.53 1.39 -3.25
CA THR A 504 -3.20 0.31 -2.51
C THR A 504 -3.74 0.79 -1.18
N ALA A 505 -4.82 0.18 -0.71
CA ALA A 505 -5.44 0.59 0.55
C ALA A 505 -4.56 0.24 1.74
N SER A 506 -4.57 1.12 2.73
CA SER A 506 -3.82 0.94 3.96
C SER A 506 -4.54 1.60 5.13
N ILE A 507 -4.28 1.09 6.32
CA ILE A 507 -4.29 1.90 7.54
C ILE A 507 -2.86 2.40 7.73
N SER A 508 -2.69 3.66 8.07
CA SER A 508 -1.41 4.23 8.47
C SER A 508 -1.43 4.59 9.95
N GLU A 509 -0.29 4.41 10.60
CA GLU A 509 -0.07 4.77 11.99
C GLU A 509 0.97 5.90 12.03
N GLY A 510 0.76 6.85 12.94
CA GLY A 510 1.57 8.05 13.06
C GLY A 510 1.80 8.44 14.52
N LEU A 511 2.74 9.35 14.74
CA LEU A 511 3.05 9.95 16.03
C LEU A 511 2.52 11.37 16.09
N ALA A 512 1.77 11.69 17.14
CA ALA A 512 1.24 13.01 17.40
C ALA A 512 1.66 13.52 18.78
N ILE A 513 1.68 14.85 18.93
CA ILE A 513 1.83 15.53 20.21
C ILE A 513 0.44 16.01 20.65
N PRO A 514 -0.11 15.52 21.79
CA PRO A 514 -1.33 16.09 22.35
C PRO A 514 -1.10 17.55 22.73
N ALA A 515 -1.96 18.46 22.23
CA ALA A 515 -1.87 19.89 22.51
C ALA A 515 -2.07 20.24 24.00
N CYS A 516 -2.66 19.33 24.79
CA CYS A 516 -2.80 19.49 26.24
C CYS A 516 -1.53 19.14 27.02
N SER A 517 -0.52 18.55 26.37
CA SER A 517 0.74 18.19 27.01
C SER A 517 1.60 19.41 27.28
N ASP A 518 2.60 19.25 28.15
CA ASP A 518 3.49 20.32 28.62
C ASP A 518 4.20 21.04 27.46
N PRO A 519 3.95 22.34 27.22
CA PRO A 519 4.55 23.10 26.13
C PRO A 519 6.07 23.15 26.17
N ASP A 520 6.67 23.12 27.37
CA ASP A 520 8.13 23.14 27.53
C ASP A 520 8.79 21.84 27.01
N LYS A 521 7.97 20.81 26.71
CA LYS A 521 8.42 19.52 26.19
C LYS A 521 8.11 19.29 24.71
N TYR A 522 7.48 20.25 24.02
CA TYR A 522 7.10 20.08 22.61
C TYR A 522 8.31 19.85 21.70
N GLN A 523 9.38 20.63 21.86
CA GLN A 523 10.60 20.42 21.08
C GLN A 523 11.23 19.05 21.36
N ALA A 524 11.26 18.62 22.62
CA ALA A 524 11.81 17.32 23.00
C ALA A 524 10.98 16.16 22.39
N ALA A 525 9.65 16.30 22.38
CA ALA A 525 8.74 15.37 21.74
C ALA A 525 8.92 15.34 20.22
N TRP A 526 9.08 16.51 19.58
CA TRP A 526 9.37 16.62 18.16
C TRP A 526 10.69 15.94 17.78
N ASN A 527 11.77 16.16 18.52
CA ASN A 527 13.08 15.54 18.23
C ASN A 527 12.96 14.01 18.17
N PHE A 528 12.21 13.41 19.10
CA PHE A 528 11.93 11.97 19.07
C PHE A 528 11.12 11.57 17.82
N ILE A 529 10.04 12.29 17.50
CA ILE A 529 9.20 12.01 16.32
C ILE A 529 10.00 12.12 15.01
N SER A 530 10.81 13.17 14.87
CA SER A 530 11.67 13.42 13.71
C SER A 530 12.69 12.30 13.51
N TRP A 531 13.32 11.84 14.60
CA TRP A 531 14.22 10.68 14.55
C TRP A 531 13.50 9.38 14.18
N VAL A 532 12.25 9.19 14.62
CA VAL A 532 11.44 8.03 14.21
C VAL A 532 11.08 8.07 12.72
N ALA A 533 10.90 9.25 12.15
CA ALA A 533 10.62 9.42 10.72
C ALA A 533 11.83 9.09 9.82
N THR A 534 13.03 9.13 10.39
CA THR A 534 14.30 8.85 9.72
C THR A 534 14.87 7.51 10.20
N ASP A 535 15.88 7.51 11.06
CA ASP A 535 16.63 6.32 11.48
C ASP A 535 15.76 5.28 12.21
N GLY A 536 14.74 5.75 12.97
CA GLY A 536 13.84 4.87 13.71
C GLY A 536 13.04 3.92 12.81
N GLN A 537 12.84 4.24 11.54
CA GLN A 537 12.17 3.37 10.55
C GLN A 537 12.84 2.00 10.42
N THR A 538 14.16 1.91 10.60
CA THR A 538 14.91 0.64 10.53
C THR A 538 14.53 -0.35 11.63
N TYR A 539 14.06 0.14 12.78
CA TYR A 539 13.55 -0.69 13.87
C TYR A 539 12.13 -1.15 13.57
N LEU A 540 11.30 -0.27 12.99
CA LEU A 540 9.92 -0.57 12.60
C LEU A 540 9.84 -1.61 11.48
N ALA A 541 10.86 -1.72 10.63
CA ALA A 541 11.01 -2.81 9.66
C ALA A 541 10.94 -4.22 10.30
N LYS A 542 11.22 -4.34 11.61
CA LYS A 542 11.20 -5.60 12.35
C LYS A 542 9.91 -5.81 13.17
N ALA A 543 8.93 -4.91 13.07
CA ALA A 543 7.73 -4.96 13.89
C ALA A 543 6.77 -6.11 13.52
N GLY A 544 6.82 -6.59 12.27
CA GLY A 544 6.02 -7.74 11.78
C GLY A 544 4.51 -7.48 11.63
N THR A 545 3.97 -6.45 12.29
CA THR A 545 2.54 -6.09 12.22
C THR A 545 2.28 -4.85 11.38
N ILE A 546 3.33 -4.10 11.06
CA ILE A 546 3.34 -2.92 10.18
C ILE A 546 4.61 -2.96 9.33
N ALA A 547 4.55 -2.29 8.19
CA ALA A 547 5.73 -2.00 7.38
C ALA A 547 6.14 -0.53 7.61
N PRO A 548 7.43 -0.20 7.47
CA PRO A 548 7.89 1.18 7.54
C PRO A 548 7.28 2.02 6.40
N VAL A 549 7.45 3.33 6.45
CA VAL A 549 6.95 4.27 5.43
C VAL A 549 8.06 5.05 4.72
N ALA A 550 9.29 5.01 5.24
CA ALA A 550 10.44 5.57 4.55
C ALA A 550 10.90 4.66 3.40
N ARG A 551 10.92 5.22 2.18
CA ARG A 551 11.35 4.54 0.96
C ARG A 551 12.72 3.86 1.07
N ASP A 552 13.72 4.54 1.63
CA ASP A 552 15.07 3.99 1.74
C ASP A 552 15.14 2.76 2.65
N VAL A 553 14.28 2.69 3.67
CA VAL A 553 14.18 1.49 4.51
C VAL A 553 13.39 0.40 3.81
N LEU A 554 12.27 0.75 3.17
CA LEU A 554 11.42 -0.19 2.44
C LEU A 554 12.21 -0.95 1.37
N PHE A 555 13.04 -0.26 0.59
CA PHE A 555 13.85 -0.83 -0.49
C PHE A 555 15.31 -1.08 -0.08
N SER A 556 15.53 -1.69 1.10
CA SER A 556 16.87 -2.03 1.60
C SER A 556 16.99 -3.49 2.06
N ASP A 557 18.21 -3.88 2.44
CA ASP A 557 18.53 -5.13 3.12
C ASP A 557 17.88 -5.27 4.51
N LYS A 558 17.22 -4.22 5.00
CA LYS A 558 16.46 -4.24 6.26
C LYS A 558 15.00 -4.66 6.06
N PHE A 559 14.49 -4.63 4.82
CA PHE A 559 13.09 -4.94 4.53
C PHE A 559 12.91 -5.74 3.22
N ALA A 560 12.77 -5.09 2.05
CA ALA A 560 12.47 -5.77 0.78
C ALA A 560 13.52 -6.82 0.39
N TYR A 561 14.79 -6.54 0.71
CA TYR A 561 15.94 -7.39 0.37
C TYR A 561 16.55 -8.06 1.60
N ALA A 562 15.84 -8.04 2.74
CA ALA A 562 16.23 -8.86 3.88
C ALA A 562 16.15 -10.34 3.52
N GLU A 563 16.91 -11.19 4.21
CA GLU A 563 16.83 -12.63 4.04
C GLU A 563 15.43 -13.12 4.45
N ASN A 564 14.60 -13.44 3.45
CA ASN A 564 13.20 -13.82 3.60
C ASN A 564 12.84 -14.87 2.53
N ASP A 565 11.91 -15.76 2.84
CA ASP A 565 11.41 -16.80 1.94
C ASP A 565 10.32 -16.31 0.97
N ARG A 566 9.96 -15.03 1.06
CA ARG A 566 8.89 -14.37 0.28
C ARG A 566 9.38 -13.09 -0.36
N ASN A 567 8.66 -12.68 -1.40
CA ASN A 567 8.88 -11.46 -2.15
C ASN A 567 8.47 -10.20 -1.36
N MET A 568 9.29 -9.81 -0.39
CA MET A 568 9.06 -8.61 0.43
C MET A 568 9.13 -7.30 -0.38
N TYR A 569 9.65 -7.34 -1.61
CA TYR A 569 9.55 -6.24 -2.56
C TYR A 569 8.10 -5.84 -2.85
N ALA A 570 7.18 -6.80 -2.99
CA ALA A 570 5.76 -6.52 -3.20
C ALA A 570 5.15 -5.74 -2.02
N VAL A 571 5.56 -6.11 -0.80
CA VAL A 571 5.14 -5.42 0.44
C VAL A 571 5.73 -4.01 0.49
N ALA A 572 6.99 -3.84 0.07
CA ALA A 572 7.64 -2.55 0.00
C ALA A 572 6.98 -1.60 -1.01
N VAL A 573 6.65 -2.11 -2.21
CA VAL A 573 5.89 -1.37 -3.22
C VAL A 573 4.51 -0.99 -2.68
N ALA A 574 3.82 -1.90 -2.01
CA ALA A 574 2.52 -1.62 -1.42
C ALA A 574 2.60 -0.50 -0.37
N SER A 575 3.55 -0.57 0.56
CA SER A 575 3.73 0.43 1.61
C SER A 575 4.24 1.78 1.11
N ALA A 576 5.14 1.80 0.13
CA ALA A 576 5.64 3.04 -0.48
C ALA A 576 4.54 3.77 -1.26
N ASN A 577 3.50 3.05 -1.69
CA ASN A 577 2.37 3.54 -2.46
C ASN A 577 1.05 3.36 -1.71
N ALA A 578 1.12 3.24 -0.39
CA ALA A 578 -0.06 3.14 0.45
C ALA A 578 -0.93 4.36 0.21
N GLN A 579 -2.24 4.17 0.21
CA GLN A 579 -3.24 5.22 0.11
C GLN A 579 -4.35 4.99 1.15
N ARG A 580 -4.91 6.08 1.67
CA ARG A 580 -5.95 6.06 2.72
C ARG A 580 -7.25 5.49 2.16
N GLY A 581 -7.85 4.53 2.87
CA GLY A 581 -9.19 4.01 2.54
C GLY A 581 -10.32 4.95 2.96
N ASP A 582 -11.52 4.70 2.46
CA ASP A 582 -12.73 5.50 2.75
C ASP A 582 -13.05 5.59 4.27
N TRP A 583 -12.82 4.52 5.03
CA TRP A 583 -12.90 4.50 6.49
C TRP A 583 -11.95 5.48 7.21
N GLY A 584 -11.01 6.11 6.49
CA GLY A 584 -10.05 7.07 7.04
C GLY A 584 -10.26 8.50 6.57
N TYR A 585 -11.20 8.77 5.66
CA TYR A 585 -11.41 10.11 5.09
C TYR A 585 -12.00 11.09 6.12
N PHE A 586 -13.08 10.67 6.77
CA PHE A 586 -13.88 11.54 7.64
C PHE A 586 -14.12 10.91 9.01
N GLU A 587 -14.62 11.74 9.93
CA GLU A 587 -15.07 11.33 11.25
C GLU A 587 -16.31 10.41 11.20
N SER A 588 -16.52 9.64 12.28
CA SER A 588 -17.74 8.85 12.56
C SER A 588 -18.10 7.71 11.58
N GLY A 589 -17.55 7.65 10.37
CA GLY A 589 -17.78 6.57 9.40
C GLY A 589 -19.20 6.46 8.82
N GLN A 590 -20.13 7.34 9.24
CA GLN A 590 -21.53 7.29 8.80
C GLN A 590 -21.65 7.40 7.28
N TRP A 591 -20.83 8.25 6.67
CA TRP A 591 -20.85 8.48 5.23
C TRP A 591 -20.55 7.22 4.39
N VAL A 592 -19.76 6.27 4.93
CA VAL A 592 -19.49 4.97 4.29
C VAL A 592 -20.66 4.00 4.53
N THR A 593 -21.21 4.02 5.74
CA THR A 593 -22.22 3.04 6.19
C THR A 593 -23.49 3.08 5.33
N ASP A 594 -23.85 4.25 4.79
CA ASP A 594 -25.09 4.48 4.06
C ASP A 594 -25.15 3.75 2.69
N TRP A 595 -24.01 3.40 2.09
CA TRP A 595 -23.96 2.73 0.78
C TRP A 595 -23.11 1.46 0.76
N ALA A 596 -22.08 1.35 1.61
CA ALA A 596 -21.10 0.27 1.52
C ALA A 596 -21.70 -1.12 1.79
N ASN A 597 -22.70 -1.22 2.65
CA ASN A 597 -23.40 -2.49 2.89
C ASN A 597 -24.16 -2.95 1.64
N THR A 598 -24.86 -2.05 0.95
CA THR A 598 -25.54 -2.37 -0.31
C THR A 598 -24.53 -2.81 -1.37
N PHE A 599 -23.41 -2.09 -1.50
CA PHE A 599 -22.35 -2.45 -2.44
C PHE A 599 -21.78 -3.85 -2.14
N ASN A 600 -21.38 -4.09 -0.89
CA ASN A 600 -20.73 -5.34 -0.48
C ASN A 600 -21.65 -6.56 -0.47
N GLN A 601 -22.91 -6.39 -0.05
CA GLN A 601 -23.84 -7.49 0.13
C GLN A 601 -24.75 -7.73 -1.07
N ARG A 602 -24.85 -6.79 -2.03
CA ARG A 602 -25.74 -6.95 -3.20
C ARG A 602 -24.98 -6.84 -4.52
N VAL A 603 -24.28 -5.73 -4.75
CA VAL A 603 -23.62 -5.46 -6.04
C VAL A 603 -22.53 -6.50 -6.33
N ARG A 604 -21.57 -6.68 -5.40
CA ARG A 604 -20.48 -7.66 -5.55
C ARG A 604 -20.94 -9.11 -5.68
N ARG A 605 -22.15 -9.43 -5.21
CA ARG A 605 -22.74 -10.78 -5.25
C ARG A 605 -23.64 -10.98 -6.49
N GLY A 606 -23.72 -9.98 -7.37
CA GLY A 606 -24.55 -9.99 -8.57
C GLY A 606 -26.06 -10.03 -8.27
N LEU A 607 -26.46 -9.52 -7.11
CA LEU A 607 -27.86 -9.40 -6.69
C LEU A 607 -28.46 -8.03 -7.04
N MET A 608 -27.64 -7.12 -7.56
CA MET A 608 -27.98 -5.75 -7.90
C MET A 608 -26.99 -5.25 -8.96
N THR A 609 -27.48 -4.54 -9.97
CA THR A 609 -26.60 -3.93 -10.97
C THR A 609 -25.94 -2.67 -10.41
N ILE A 610 -24.82 -2.25 -11.01
CA ILE A 610 -24.17 -0.98 -10.65
C ILE A 610 -25.13 0.21 -10.89
N SER A 611 -25.89 0.20 -11.99
CA SER A 611 -26.88 1.26 -12.29
C SER A 611 -28.03 1.32 -11.27
N ASP A 612 -28.53 0.17 -10.82
CA ASP A 612 -29.55 0.13 -9.75
C ASP A 612 -28.97 0.63 -8.43
N PHE A 613 -27.72 0.27 -8.12
CA PHE A 613 -27.03 0.74 -6.92
C PHE A 613 -26.87 2.25 -6.92
N ASP A 614 -26.45 2.84 -8.02
CA ASP A 614 -26.35 4.30 -8.15
C ASP A 614 -27.70 4.97 -7.92
N SER A 615 -28.76 4.44 -8.56
CA SER A 615 -30.12 4.93 -8.40
C SER A 615 -30.63 4.84 -6.95
N GLU A 616 -30.24 3.80 -6.21
CA GLU A 616 -30.65 3.59 -4.81
C GLU A 616 -29.84 4.43 -3.81
N CYS A 617 -28.53 4.53 -3.99
CA CYS A 617 -27.60 5.00 -2.94
C CYS A 617 -27.08 6.43 -3.16
N ASN A 618 -27.06 6.94 -4.39
CA ASN A 618 -26.34 8.18 -4.73
C ASN A 618 -26.79 9.38 -3.89
N ALA A 619 -28.09 9.65 -3.83
CA ALA A 619 -28.63 10.80 -3.09
C ALA A 619 -28.33 10.74 -1.58
N ALA A 620 -28.37 9.55 -0.98
CA ALA A 620 -28.02 9.37 0.43
C ALA A 620 -26.53 9.57 0.68
N ALA A 621 -25.67 9.04 -0.21
CA ALA A 621 -24.23 9.21 -0.13
C ALA A 621 -23.80 10.68 -0.25
N VAL A 622 -24.35 11.42 -1.22
CA VAL A 622 -24.10 12.87 -1.38
C VAL A 622 -24.52 13.63 -0.12
N LYS A 623 -25.72 13.37 0.39
CA LYS A 623 -26.21 14.01 1.64
C LYS A 623 -25.29 13.71 2.83
N ALA A 624 -24.73 12.50 2.91
CA ALA A 624 -23.83 12.14 3.99
C ALA A 624 -22.48 12.87 3.85
N LEU A 625 -21.93 12.97 2.64
CA LEU A 625 -20.68 13.69 2.36
C LEU A 625 -20.78 15.18 2.74
N ASP A 626 -21.90 15.85 2.43
CA ASP A 626 -22.12 17.26 2.82
C ASP A 626 -22.13 17.48 4.34
N ASN A 627 -22.49 16.44 5.10
CA ASN A 627 -22.55 16.50 6.57
C ASN A 627 -21.21 16.25 7.26
N MET A 628 -20.13 16.01 6.52
CA MET A 628 -18.79 15.85 7.10
C MET A 628 -18.21 17.20 7.54
N TYR A 629 -17.38 17.23 8.58
CA TYR A 629 -16.73 18.45 9.08
C TYR A 629 -15.48 18.86 8.27
N CYS A 630 -15.05 18.03 7.33
CA CYS A 630 -13.78 18.19 6.62
C CYS A 630 -13.94 18.25 5.09
N ILE A 631 -13.11 19.08 4.45
CA ILE A 631 -12.82 19.04 3.01
C ILE A 631 -11.46 18.37 2.82
N ILE A 632 -11.38 17.40 1.93
CA ILE A 632 -10.16 16.73 1.54
C ILE A 632 -9.70 17.34 0.22
N ARG A 633 -8.54 18.00 0.24
CA ARG A 633 -7.92 18.60 -0.94
C ARG A 633 -6.62 17.89 -1.28
N GLY A 634 -6.34 17.79 -2.58
CA GLY A 634 -5.09 17.20 -3.05
C GLY A 634 -4.96 15.70 -2.76
N ILE A 635 -6.08 14.98 -2.62
CA ILE A 635 -6.07 13.52 -2.61
C ILE A 635 -6.68 13.04 -3.93
N ARG A 636 -5.81 12.41 -4.72
CA ARG A 636 -6.00 11.71 -6.00
C ARG A 636 -6.44 12.57 -7.18
#